data_AF-A0A9Q0BDC0-F1
#
_entry.id   AF-A0A9Q0BDC0-F1
#
_cell.length_a   1.000
_cell.length_b   1.000
_cell.length_c   1.000
_cell.angle_alpha   90.00
_cell.angle_beta   90.00
_cell.angle_gamma   90.00
#
_symmetry.space_group_name_H-M   'P 1'
#
loop_
_entity.id
_entity.type
_entity.pdbx_description
1 polymer ?
#
loop_
_entity_poly.entity_id
_entity_poly.type
_entity_poly.pdbx_seq_one_letter_code
_entity_poly.pdbx_strand_id
1 'polypeptide(L)'
;METSAFTETQLDVREAITSVCSQFPSTYWQERDQSQTDPSDFHAALAQGGWLGIALPEVFGGSGLGISEATMMMQTITESGAGMAGAQSIHANVYATQPLAKFGSKEQVEEAIPRIISGEWRVCFGVTEPNSGLDTLRLSTAARKVDDKTYAVTGQKIWITCAQVARKMMLLARTTPLEDVKKPSEGLSLFCIDLDRERAGLDMKKIQKMGGRAVDANEVFFDNYKIPSSSLIGEEGKGFKLILHGMNAERCLLAGEALGLGYAALTRAAGYARERTVFQRPIGQNQGIAHPLADAYMHLEAAKLATYHAARLYDNSKTDDSIGQDSIGVAANSAKYLAAEAAFTACERAVLTHGGMGYASEYDVERWFRECLVPRIAPAWPPSRFDAIEPGDRAYALPPSMPAMAPPSPAPSSSTTRAAKRTRAKQACRVCNSRRVRCNVMDVQPCDNCVAGGVTCEIVPSRRGRYPRRSKRQQQGSVSATTDVSPNSMSPRPSLRAHSTIQPAAPVASTSHPAHLDEPTAAAKGASPTPGTLFFGESNFITLVPGTAHNRHVFSVPETPQDAQASDISPATMRYLKEEGALTLPDLQTCLPALQAYFKWFHPCFPILDRAEITQKLAAMAISRLLLQAMLFIGATYCDEETITGMGFRDRTEAKRLLYGRARILFHADWEKDRMILIQTLFLMSFWRGDARDVRDVRYWLGVVITLAESHGLHRSEKIMSKDPTLSKMRRRIWWSIYVRERQAAASLGLPSRIRDEDCDIEALSASDLESDTNPTVASLFGACEPQHVIYVVKMVEIARLLGRVIDVQFVPGQKTHHVDHIPELDARLEEWRRSLPPEMQYSSDDGSSSIWTHLRILIHRTNFMRFPEDDPRSQVVTNAACRISRIAEDMSAQGTLRYGQMHLITSLFAALCIHALGIRRSKSMNQRIAEHRAQLCLLCLKEVQKYWRVNNNVLDLFLQYLDSSIAKRLHGHVDEPSTTAPPLEAPEEPSAATSPAAVDAGGSFEDQYPSLVNGEWEGDDALGDLSLFLCGGEGFMGDEGLDFLGRSL
;
A
#
# COMPACT_ATOMS: atom_id res chain seq x y z
N MET A 1 -14.15 -19.34 5.95
CA MET A 1 -12.79 -19.88 6.04
C MET A 1 -12.74 -21.17 5.23
N GLU A 2 -11.70 -21.37 4.42
CA GLU A 2 -11.41 -22.68 3.81
C GLU A 2 -10.61 -23.56 4.79
N THR A 3 -11.02 -24.81 4.98
CA THR A 3 -10.48 -25.77 5.97
C THR A 3 -9.45 -26.77 5.40
N SER A 4 -9.18 -26.71 4.10
CA SER A 4 -8.32 -27.65 3.35
C SER A 4 -6.85 -27.73 3.80
N ALA A 5 -6.39 -26.78 4.61
CA ALA A 5 -5.02 -26.67 5.08
C ALA A 5 -4.78 -27.14 6.54
N PHE A 6 -5.80 -27.72 7.19
CA PHE A 6 -5.75 -28.16 8.59
C PHE A 6 -5.68 -29.68 8.73
N THR A 7 -5.14 -30.16 9.86
CA THR A 7 -5.17 -31.59 10.21
C THR A 7 -6.55 -32.00 10.73
N GLU A 8 -6.87 -33.29 10.69
CA GLU A 8 -8.10 -33.86 11.25
C GLU A 8 -8.27 -33.46 12.72
N THR A 9 -7.22 -33.63 13.54
CA THR A 9 -7.17 -33.20 14.95
C THR A 9 -7.45 -31.71 15.16
N GLN A 10 -7.01 -30.83 14.25
CA GLN A 10 -7.34 -29.40 14.33
C GLN A 10 -8.81 -29.14 14.01
N LEU A 11 -9.42 -29.91 13.12
CA LEU A 11 -10.85 -29.83 12.83
C LEU A 11 -11.69 -30.39 13.99
N ASP A 12 -11.26 -31.47 14.64
CA ASP A 12 -11.89 -32.03 15.85
C ASP A 12 -11.89 -31.01 17.00
N VAL A 13 -10.72 -30.38 17.26
CA VAL A 13 -10.59 -29.30 18.25
C VAL A 13 -11.51 -28.12 17.89
N ARG A 14 -11.59 -27.74 16.61
CA ARG A 14 -12.50 -26.68 16.16
C ARG A 14 -13.96 -27.05 16.37
N GLU A 15 -14.40 -28.27 16.10
CA GLU A 15 -15.78 -28.70 16.32
C GLU A 15 -16.13 -28.72 17.82
N ALA A 16 -15.28 -29.34 18.64
CA ALA A 16 -15.51 -29.44 20.08
C ALA A 16 -15.52 -28.05 20.77
N ILE A 17 -14.59 -27.16 20.42
CA ILE A 17 -14.57 -25.78 20.93
C ILE A 17 -15.76 -24.96 20.42
N THR A 18 -16.21 -25.18 19.18
CA THR A 18 -17.46 -24.56 18.67
C THR A 18 -18.67 -25.00 19.50
N SER A 19 -18.73 -26.29 19.88
CA SER A 19 -19.78 -26.83 20.75
C SER A 19 -19.79 -26.16 22.13
N VAL A 20 -18.63 -25.98 22.78
CA VAL A 20 -18.53 -25.23 24.05
C VAL A 20 -18.95 -23.77 23.86
N CYS A 21 -18.40 -23.07 22.86
CA CYS A 21 -18.69 -21.65 22.64
C CYS A 21 -20.16 -21.37 22.27
N SER A 22 -20.88 -22.35 21.68
CA SER A 22 -22.30 -22.21 21.34
C SER A 22 -23.22 -21.92 22.54
N GLN A 23 -22.75 -22.23 23.76
CA GLN A 23 -23.46 -21.97 25.01
C GLN A 23 -23.36 -20.49 25.46
N PHE A 24 -22.44 -19.71 24.87
CA PHE A 24 -22.09 -18.36 25.28
C PHE A 24 -22.30 -17.35 24.12
N PRO A 25 -23.56 -16.98 23.82
CA PRO A 25 -23.92 -16.16 22.64
C PRO A 25 -23.41 -14.72 22.74
N SER A 26 -23.46 -13.96 21.63
CA SER A 26 -23.08 -12.54 21.58
C SER A 26 -23.61 -11.69 22.75
N THR A 27 -24.86 -11.89 23.18
CA THR A 27 -25.48 -11.12 24.28
C THR A 27 -24.73 -11.30 25.60
N TYR A 28 -24.31 -12.52 25.93
CA TYR A 28 -23.47 -12.79 27.10
C TYR A 28 -22.18 -11.97 27.06
N TRP A 29 -21.50 -11.93 25.91
CA TRP A 29 -20.26 -11.16 25.74
C TRP A 29 -20.49 -9.64 25.73
N GLN A 30 -21.67 -9.17 25.30
CA GLN A 30 -22.08 -7.77 25.44
C GLN A 30 -22.32 -7.40 26.91
N GLU A 31 -23.06 -8.23 27.66
CA GLU A 31 -23.32 -8.05 29.09
C GLU A 31 -22.01 -8.09 29.92
N ARG A 32 -21.07 -8.98 29.58
CA ARG A 32 -19.75 -9.07 30.24
C ARG A 32 -18.85 -7.85 29.94
N ASP A 33 -18.81 -7.31 28.72
CA ASP A 33 -18.05 -6.07 28.41
C ASP A 33 -18.68 -4.82 29.04
N GLN A 34 -20.02 -4.74 29.10
CA GLN A 34 -20.74 -3.63 29.73
C GLN A 34 -20.59 -3.63 31.26
N SER A 35 -20.70 -4.80 31.90
CA SER A 35 -20.56 -4.95 33.36
C SER A 35 -19.11 -5.04 33.85
N GLN A 36 -18.15 -5.22 32.95
CA GLN A 36 -16.73 -5.49 33.24
C GLN A 36 -16.47 -6.71 34.14
N THR A 37 -17.34 -7.71 34.06
CA THR A 37 -17.32 -8.93 34.90
C THR A 37 -16.53 -10.05 34.22
N ASP A 38 -15.71 -10.79 34.98
CA ASP A 38 -14.98 -11.96 34.49
C ASP A 38 -15.94 -13.03 33.93
N PRO A 39 -15.63 -13.65 32.77
CA PRO A 39 -16.44 -14.72 32.20
C PRO A 39 -16.13 -16.07 32.88
N SER A 40 -16.31 -16.14 34.21
CA SER A 40 -15.85 -17.27 35.03
C SER A 40 -16.51 -18.60 34.65
N ASP A 41 -17.75 -18.53 34.19
CA ASP A 41 -18.57 -19.64 33.69
C ASP A 41 -18.09 -20.17 32.33
N PHE A 42 -17.60 -19.31 31.44
CA PHE A 42 -16.93 -19.73 30.20
C PHE A 42 -15.60 -20.45 30.48
N HIS A 43 -14.79 -19.90 31.40
CA HIS A 43 -13.56 -20.54 31.86
C HIS A 43 -13.84 -21.91 32.50
N ALA A 44 -14.88 -22.02 33.34
CA ALA A 44 -15.28 -23.28 33.96
C ALA A 44 -15.73 -24.33 32.93
N ALA A 45 -16.47 -23.94 31.88
CA ALA A 45 -16.89 -24.84 30.82
C ALA A 45 -15.69 -25.40 30.01
N LEU A 46 -14.69 -24.56 29.72
CA LEU A 46 -13.46 -25.02 29.06
C LEU A 46 -12.58 -25.87 29.99
N ALA A 47 -12.51 -25.55 31.29
CA ALA A 47 -11.83 -26.38 32.30
C ALA A 47 -12.46 -27.78 32.41
N GLN A 48 -13.80 -27.86 32.44
CA GLN A 48 -14.53 -29.13 32.49
C GLN A 48 -14.29 -30.00 31.25
N GLY A 49 -14.04 -29.39 30.08
CA GLY A 49 -13.63 -30.08 28.86
C GLY A 49 -12.14 -30.41 28.77
N GLY A 50 -11.33 -30.11 29.79
CA GLY A 50 -9.87 -30.32 29.80
C GLY A 50 -9.07 -29.33 28.95
N TRP A 51 -9.71 -28.35 28.32
CA TRP A 51 -9.12 -27.49 27.29
C TRP A 51 -8.00 -26.57 27.78
N LEU A 52 -7.97 -26.27 29.09
CA LEU A 52 -6.85 -25.56 29.72
C LEU A 52 -5.54 -26.37 29.66
N GLY A 53 -5.64 -27.69 29.51
CA GLY A 53 -4.52 -28.62 29.38
C GLY A 53 -4.12 -28.99 27.95
N ILE A 54 -4.67 -28.34 26.91
CA ILE A 54 -4.54 -28.78 25.51
C ILE A 54 -3.07 -29.01 25.08
N ALA A 55 -2.17 -28.11 25.46
CA ALA A 55 -0.73 -28.15 25.14
C ALA A 55 0.13 -28.44 26.39
N LEU A 56 -0.42 -29.21 27.34
CA LEU A 56 0.25 -29.66 28.57
C LEU A 56 0.33 -31.20 28.63
N PRO A 57 1.26 -31.79 29.42
CA PRO A 57 1.55 -33.23 29.36
C PRO A 57 0.39 -34.11 29.85
N GLU A 58 0.14 -35.21 29.13
CA GLU A 58 -0.89 -36.21 29.46
C GLU A 58 -0.73 -36.81 30.87
N VAL A 59 0.51 -37.00 31.33
CA VAL A 59 0.82 -37.55 32.66
C VAL A 59 0.32 -36.70 33.83
N PHE A 60 -0.08 -35.45 33.56
CA PHE A 60 -0.69 -34.53 34.53
C PHE A 60 -2.17 -34.20 34.20
N GLY A 61 -2.78 -34.92 33.25
CA GLY A 61 -4.15 -34.74 32.80
C GLY A 61 -4.32 -33.81 31.58
N GLY A 62 -3.23 -33.39 30.93
CA GLY A 62 -3.29 -32.58 29.71
C GLY A 62 -3.63 -33.40 28.47
N SER A 63 -3.78 -32.75 27.32
CA SER A 63 -4.10 -33.41 26.04
C SER A 63 -2.88 -33.77 25.18
N GLY A 64 -1.67 -33.37 25.58
CA GLY A 64 -0.43 -33.69 24.85
C GLY A 64 -0.25 -33.02 23.47
N LEU A 65 -1.19 -32.16 23.04
CA LEU A 65 -1.21 -31.58 21.70
C LEU A 65 -0.23 -30.40 21.53
N GLY A 66 -0.18 -29.84 20.32
CA GLY A 66 0.67 -28.73 19.96
C GLY A 66 0.13 -27.34 20.32
N ILE A 67 1.01 -26.35 20.20
CA ILE A 67 0.61 -24.94 20.06
C ILE A 67 -0.19 -24.73 18.78
N SER A 68 -0.04 -25.58 17.77
CA SER A 68 -0.86 -25.62 16.55
C SER A 68 -2.35 -25.85 16.84
N GLU A 69 -2.66 -26.84 17.68
CA GLU A 69 -4.03 -27.17 18.09
C GLU A 69 -4.56 -26.14 19.09
N ALA A 70 -3.71 -25.64 19.99
CA ALA A 70 -4.05 -24.52 20.87
C ALA A 70 -4.34 -23.21 20.09
N THR A 71 -3.64 -22.96 18.99
CA THR A 71 -3.90 -21.81 18.09
C THR A 71 -5.26 -21.97 17.41
N MET A 72 -5.63 -23.19 17.01
CA MET A 72 -6.97 -23.48 16.49
C MET A 72 -8.06 -23.31 17.54
N MET A 73 -7.83 -23.72 18.79
CA MET A 73 -8.72 -23.46 19.92
C MET A 73 -8.94 -21.95 20.10
N MET A 74 -7.87 -21.15 20.18
CA MET A 74 -7.96 -19.69 20.33
C MET A 74 -8.64 -18.98 19.15
N GLN A 75 -8.33 -19.40 17.92
CA GLN A 75 -9.01 -18.91 16.71
C GLN A 75 -10.51 -19.22 16.76
N THR A 76 -10.89 -20.43 17.21
CA THR A 76 -12.31 -20.82 17.26
C THR A 76 -13.07 -20.10 18.38
N ILE A 77 -12.44 -19.88 19.54
CA ILE A 77 -13.01 -19.06 20.63
C ILE A 77 -13.29 -17.64 20.12
N THR A 78 -12.30 -16.97 19.51
CA THR A 78 -12.48 -15.61 19.02
C THR A 78 -13.50 -15.52 17.86
N GLU A 79 -13.48 -16.48 16.93
CA GLU A 79 -14.41 -16.57 15.78
C GLU A 79 -15.86 -16.84 16.18
N SER A 80 -16.11 -17.45 17.35
CA SER A 80 -17.47 -17.66 17.88
C SER A 80 -18.23 -16.36 18.17
N GLY A 81 -17.52 -15.23 18.24
CA GLY A 81 -18.04 -13.92 18.62
C GLY A 81 -17.66 -13.48 20.02
N ALA A 82 -17.11 -14.39 20.85
CA ALA A 82 -16.52 -14.07 22.15
C ALA A 82 -15.40 -13.02 22.06
N GLY A 83 -14.74 -12.92 20.90
CA GLY A 83 -13.68 -11.95 20.64
C GLY A 83 -12.48 -12.11 21.58
N MET A 84 -11.70 -11.05 21.73
CA MET A 84 -10.50 -11.08 22.57
C MET A 84 -10.83 -11.26 24.05
N ALA A 85 -12.03 -10.89 24.50
CA ALA A 85 -12.50 -11.15 25.87
C ALA A 85 -12.51 -12.65 26.18
N GLY A 86 -13.01 -13.48 25.26
CA GLY A 86 -13.02 -14.94 25.41
C GLY A 86 -11.60 -15.51 25.51
N ALA A 87 -10.73 -15.16 24.56
CA ALA A 87 -9.35 -15.65 24.54
C ALA A 87 -8.53 -15.19 25.76
N GLN A 88 -8.65 -13.92 26.17
CA GLN A 88 -7.94 -13.38 27.34
C GLN A 88 -8.26 -14.11 28.64
N SER A 89 -9.47 -14.68 28.77
CA SER A 89 -9.84 -15.45 29.96
C SER A 89 -9.15 -16.82 30.04
N ILE A 90 -8.55 -17.31 28.95
CA ILE A 90 -8.02 -18.67 28.80
C ILE A 90 -6.51 -18.69 28.52
N HIS A 91 -6.02 -17.84 27.62
CA HIS A 91 -4.76 -18.09 26.90
C HIS A 91 -3.52 -18.17 27.81
N ALA A 92 -3.50 -17.45 28.94
CA ALA A 92 -2.40 -17.47 29.89
C ALA A 92 -2.19 -18.87 30.52
N ASN A 93 -3.26 -19.65 30.76
CA ASN A 93 -3.16 -21.02 31.24
C ASN A 93 -2.46 -21.96 30.22
N VAL A 94 -2.39 -21.56 28.94
CA VAL A 94 -1.76 -22.33 27.86
C VAL A 94 -0.34 -21.87 27.56
N TYR A 95 -0.09 -20.56 27.42
CA TYR A 95 1.24 -20.05 27.03
C TYR A 95 2.17 -19.75 28.21
N ALA A 96 1.67 -19.17 29.30
CA ALA A 96 2.51 -18.80 30.45
C ALA A 96 3.00 -20.05 31.20
N THR A 97 2.30 -21.18 31.05
CA THR A 97 2.68 -22.49 31.60
C THR A 97 3.78 -23.19 30.81
N GLN A 98 4.06 -22.82 29.56
CA GLN A 98 5.08 -23.52 28.73
C GLN A 98 6.48 -23.51 29.36
N PRO A 99 7.01 -22.40 29.92
CA PRO A 99 8.28 -22.42 30.65
C PRO A 99 8.23 -23.27 31.93
N LEU A 100 7.10 -23.30 32.64
CA LEU A 100 6.95 -24.11 33.86
C LEU A 100 6.94 -25.61 33.53
N ALA A 101 6.16 -26.02 32.53
CA ALA A 101 6.06 -27.42 32.10
C ALA A 101 7.37 -27.96 31.49
N LYS A 102 8.24 -27.08 30.95
CA LYS A 102 9.52 -27.46 30.34
C LYS A 102 10.74 -27.33 31.28
N PHE A 103 10.73 -26.39 32.23
CA PHE A 103 11.91 -26.04 33.04
C PHE A 103 11.63 -25.94 34.55
N GLY A 104 10.41 -26.21 35.01
CA GLY A 104 10.10 -26.28 36.43
C GLY A 104 10.77 -27.47 37.10
N SER A 105 10.94 -27.41 38.42
CA SER A 105 11.31 -28.59 39.20
C SER A 105 10.18 -29.62 39.16
N LYS A 106 10.51 -30.89 39.44
CA LYS A 106 9.51 -31.96 39.47
C LYS A 106 8.34 -31.62 40.40
N GLU A 107 8.64 -31.07 41.57
CA GLU A 107 7.69 -30.68 42.60
C GLU A 107 6.81 -29.51 42.15
N GLN A 108 7.38 -28.51 41.47
CA GLN A 108 6.63 -27.39 40.89
C GLN A 108 5.63 -27.87 39.83
N VAL A 109 6.05 -28.82 38.99
CA VAL A 109 5.23 -29.36 37.90
C VAL A 109 4.12 -30.26 38.45
N GLU A 110 4.46 -31.20 39.35
CA GLU A 110 3.50 -32.10 40.01
C GLU A 110 2.47 -31.34 40.87
N GLU A 111 2.84 -30.22 41.49
CA GLU A 111 1.88 -29.37 42.21
C GLU A 111 0.97 -28.57 41.26
N ALA A 112 1.57 -27.79 40.34
CA ALA A 112 0.85 -26.70 39.69
C ALA A 112 0.10 -27.13 38.43
N ILE A 113 0.67 -28.02 37.61
CA ILE A 113 0.11 -28.35 36.29
C ILE A 113 -1.29 -28.99 36.41
N PRO A 114 -1.54 -30.00 37.27
CA PRO A 114 -2.88 -30.58 37.43
C PRO A 114 -3.95 -29.57 37.87
N ARG A 115 -3.59 -28.61 38.75
CA ARG A 115 -4.50 -27.58 39.26
C ARG A 115 -4.81 -26.48 38.24
N ILE A 116 -3.90 -26.24 37.31
CA ILE A 116 -4.12 -25.31 36.18
C ILE A 116 -5.00 -25.97 35.10
N ILE A 117 -4.81 -27.27 34.85
CA ILE A 117 -5.60 -28.06 33.90
C ILE A 117 -7.05 -28.19 34.37
N SER A 118 -7.28 -28.48 35.66
CA SER A 118 -8.63 -28.56 36.25
C SER A 118 -9.33 -27.21 36.39
N GLY A 119 -8.63 -26.10 36.12
CA GLY A 119 -9.14 -24.74 36.27
C GLY A 119 -9.28 -24.25 37.71
N GLU A 120 -8.82 -25.01 38.71
CA GLU A 120 -8.70 -24.55 40.10
C GLU A 120 -7.79 -23.30 40.17
N TRP A 121 -6.70 -23.31 39.41
CA TRP A 121 -5.70 -22.24 39.36
C TRP A 121 -5.67 -21.55 38.00
N ARG A 122 -5.90 -20.24 37.97
CA ARG A 122 -5.51 -19.39 36.84
C ARG A 122 -4.09 -18.84 37.03
N VAL A 123 -3.39 -18.64 35.92
CA VAL A 123 -2.06 -17.99 35.86
C VAL A 123 -2.12 -16.63 35.16
N CYS A 124 -1.15 -15.77 35.46
CA CYS A 124 -0.87 -14.54 34.73
C CYS A 124 0.64 -14.36 34.48
N PHE A 125 1.01 -13.46 33.57
CA PHE A 125 2.37 -13.35 33.00
C PHE A 125 3.02 -12.00 33.38
N GLY A 126 3.83 -12.00 34.44
CA GLY A 126 4.40 -10.80 35.09
C GLY A 126 5.68 -10.31 34.43
N VAL A 127 5.59 -9.72 33.22
CA VAL A 127 6.76 -9.28 32.45
C VAL A 127 6.91 -7.76 32.40
N THR A 128 5.94 -7.09 31.78
CA THR A 128 5.98 -5.65 31.41
C THR A 128 6.02 -4.72 32.62
N GLU A 129 6.84 -3.67 32.53
CA GLU A 129 6.93 -2.59 33.52
C GLU A 129 6.61 -1.23 32.86
N PRO A 130 6.20 -0.19 33.62
CA PRO A 130 5.86 1.12 33.05
C PRO A 130 6.94 1.73 32.14
N ASN A 131 8.21 1.49 32.47
CA ASN A 131 9.38 1.97 31.72
C ASN A 131 10.10 0.85 30.93
N SER A 132 9.56 -0.37 30.92
CA SER A 132 10.21 -1.56 30.32
C SER A 132 9.18 -2.50 29.70
N GLY A 133 8.60 -2.07 28.58
CA GLY A 133 7.78 -2.90 27.70
C GLY A 133 8.61 -3.50 26.57
N LEU A 134 8.95 -2.67 25.58
CA LEU A 134 9.74 -3.10 24.40
C LEU A 134 11.19 -3.44 24.77
N ASP A 135 11.83 -2.63 25.64
CA ASP A 135 13.12 -2.98 26.27
C ASP A 135 12.91 -3.87 27.51
N THR A 136 12.45 -5.10 27.29
CA THR A 136 12.26 -6.11 28.36
C THR A 136 13.58 -6.42 29.07
N LEU A 137 14.72 -6.30 28.39
CA LEU A 137 16.04 -6.64 28.92
C LEU A 137 16.50 -5.69 30.03
N ARG A 138 16.01 -4.45 30.05
CA ARG A 138 16.32 -3.46 31.10
C ARG A 138 15.30 -3.37 32.23
N LEU A 139 14.41 -4.36 32.38
CA LEU A 139 13.44 -4.39 33.48
C LEU A 139 14.12 -4.24 34.86
N SER A 140 13.40 -3.59 35.77
CA SER A 140 13.88 -3.03 37.04
C SER A 140 13.35 -3.76 38.28
N THR A 141 12.24 -4.51 38.18
CA THR A 141 11.73 -5.31 39.31
C THR A 141 12.79 -6.29 39.77
N ALA A 142 13.27 -6.12 41.00
CA ALA A 142 14.37 -6.89 41.56
C ALA A 142 13.85 -7.97 42.51
N ALA A 143 14.41 -9.17 42.42
CA ALA A 143 14.22 -10.26 43.37
C ALA A 143 15.54 -10.48 44.13
N ARG A 144 15.64 -9.91 45.34
CA ARG A 144 16.87 -9.99 46.16
C ARG A 144 16.80 -11.17 47.11
N LYS A 145 17.83 -12.01 47.12
CA LYS A 145 17.93 -13.13 48.06
C LYS A 145 18.12 -12.59 49.49
N VAL A 146 17.24 -12.98 50.42
CA VAL A 146 17.28 -12.55 51.83
C VAL A 146 17.93 -13.62 52.70
N ASP A 147 17.62 -14.89 52.39
CA ASP A 147 18.20 -16.09 52.98
C ASP A 147 18.13 -17.23 51.94
N ASP A 148 18.67 -18.41 52.25
CA ASP A 148 18.69 -19.52 51.28
C ASP A 148 17.31 -20.05 50.85
N LYS A 149 16.25 -19.70 51.59
CA LYS A 149 14.87 -20.12 51.36
C LYS A 149 13.97 -19.00 50.84
N THR A 150 14.44 -17.76 50.76
CA THR A 150 13.57 -16.58 50.54
C THR A 150 14.21 -15.52 49.63
N TYR A 151 13.46 -15.07 48.62
CA TYR A 151 13.70 -13.80 47.92
C TYR A 151 12.66 -12.76 48.35
N ALA A 152 13.06 -11.48 48.40
CA ALA A 152 12.17 -10.34 48.49
C ALA A 152 12.09 -9.65 47.12
N VAL A 153 10.88 -9.53 46.59
CA VAL A 153 10.60 -8.84 45.31
C VAL A 153 10.24 -7.39 45.59
N THR A 154 10.87 -6.45 44.87
CA THR A 154 10.49 -5.04 44.88
C THR A 154 10.47 -4.49 43.45
N GLY A 155 9.39 -3.81 43.06
CA GLY A 155 9.20 -3.25 41.72
C GLY A 155 7.73 -3.10 41.33
N GLN A 156 7.47 -2.82 40.04
CA GLN A 156 6.12 -2.68 39.49
C GLN A 156 6.01 -3.39 38.15
N LYS A 157 4.94 -4.17 38.00
CA LYS A 157 4.46 -4.70 36.71
C LYS A 157 3.17 -3.98 36.28
N ILE A 158 2.90 -3.94 34.98
CA ILE A 158 1.74 -3.24 34.40
C ILE A 158 1.18 -4.04 33.22
N TRP A 159 -0.11 -3.82 32.90
CA TRP A 159 -0.87 -4.56 31.88
C TRP A 159 -1.02 -6.06 32.16
N ILE A 160 -1.00 -6.46 33.43
CA ILE A 160 -1.08 -7.87 33.82
C ILE A 160 -2.53 -8.35 33.74
N THR A 161 -2.85 -9.06 32.66
CA THR A 161 -4.14 -9.72 32.42
C THR A 161 -4.47 -10.74 33.51
N CYS A 162 -5.75 -10.84 33.91
CA CYS A 162 -6.27 -11.82 34.88
C CYS A 162 -5.68 -11.75 36.31
N ALA A 163 -4.88 -10.73 36.69
CA ALA A 163 -4.23 -10.70 38.01
C ALA A 163 -5.21 -10.67 39.20
N GLN A 164 -6.45 -10.19 39.01
CA GLN A 164 -7.47 -10.21 40.07
C GLN A 164 -8.00 -11.62 40.37
N VAL A 165 -7.93 -12.53 39.39
CA VAL A 165 -8.45 -13.92 39.47
C VAL A 165 -7.35 -14.99 39.45
N ALA A 166 -6.12 -14.64 39.09
CA ALA A 166 -4.98 -15.56 39.07
C ALA A 166 -4.54 -15.99 40.48
N ARG A 167 -4.18 -17.27 40.63
CA ARG A 167 -3.57 -17.84 41.84
C ARG A 167 -2.04 -17.77 41.78
N LYS A 168 -1.46 -18.01 40.61
CA LYS A 168 -0.01 -17.99 40.37
C LYS A 168 0.35 -16.90 39.34
N MET A 169 1.55 -16.34 39.44
CA MET A 169 2.15 -15.47 38.44
C MET A 169 3.48 -16.04 37.98
N MET A 170 3.72 -16.02 36.67
CA MET A 170 5.04 -16.23 36.08
C MET A 170 5.77 -14.88 36.04
N LEU A 171 6.51 -14.57 37.09
CA LEU A 171 7.18 -13.27 37.28
C LEU A 171 8.59 -13.31 36.67
N LEU A 172 8.89 -12.36 35.76
CA LEU A 172 10.26 -12.10 35.31
C LEU A 172 10.85 -10.94 36.13
N ALA A 173 11.88 -11.23 36.93
CA ALA A 173 12.52 -10.27 37.82
C ALA A 173 14.06 -10.37 37.72
N ARG A 174 14.75 -9.29 38.06
CA ARG A 174 16.21 -9.21 38.07
C ARG A 174 16.78 -9.69 39.40
N THR A 175 17.65 -10.71 39.38
CA THR A 175 18.38 -11.16 40.58
C THR A 175 19.83 -10.65 40.59
N THR A 176 20.44 -10.43 39.42
CA THR A 176 21.76 -9.80 39.28
C THR A 176 21.61 -8.39 38.69
N PRO A 177 22.19 -7.33 39.29
CA PRO A 177 22.13 -5.96 38.75
C PRO A 177 22.58 -5.86 37.28
N LEU A 178 22.08 -4.85 36.56
CA LEU A 178 22.33 -4.70 35.12
C LEU A 178 23.78 -4.28 34.83
N GLU A 179 24.39 -3.58 35.79
CA GLU A 179 25.79 -3.16 35.84
C GLU A 179 26.77 -4.33 36.10
N ASP A 180 26.30 -5.43 36.71
CA ASP A 180 27.11 -6.59 37.08
C ASP A 180 27.13 -7.71 36.02
N VAL A 181 26.37 -7.57 34.93
CA VAL A 181 26.23 -8.58 33.86
C VAL A 181 26.86 -8.15 32.53
N LYS A 182 27.32 -9.12 31.74
CA LYS A 182 27.98 -8.84 30.44
C LYS A 182 26.99 -8.62 29.31
N LYS A 183 25.78 -9.16 29.43
CA LYS A 183 24.68 -8.97 28.48
C LYS A 183 23.39 -8.63 29.24
N PRO A 184 22.56 -7.68 28.77
CA PRO A 184 21.28 -7.36 29.41
C PRO A 184 20.27 -8.52 29.53
N SER A 185 20.48 -9.62 28.80
CA SER A 185 19.70 -10.88 28.90
C SER A 185 20.19 -11.85 29.99
N GLU A 186 21.29 -11.54 30.67
CA GLU A 186 21.78 -12.22 31.86
C GLU A 186 21.25 -11.52 33.12
N GLY A 187 21.27 -12.20 34.28
CA GLY A 187 20.81 -11.63 35.56
C GLY A 187 19.29 -11.51 35.73
N LEU A 188 18.52 -11.89 34.70
CA LEU A 188 17.06 -12.04 34.76
C LEU A 188 16.69 -13.48 35.13
N SER A 189 15.71 -13.63 36.02
CA SER A 189 15.24 -14.90 36.59
C SER A 189 13.72 -14.98 36.49
N LEU A 190 13.20 -16.20 36.27
CA LEU A 190 11.77 -16.47 36.09
C LEU A 190 11.24 -17.23 37.32
N PHE A 191 10.12 -16.81 37.88
CA PHE A 191 9.55 -17.38 39.11
C PHE A 191 8.07 -17.74 38.96
N CYS A 192 7.66 -18.91 39.47
CA CYS A 192 6.27 -19.31 39.70
C CYS A 192 5.84 -18.88 41.11
N ILE A 193 5.37 -17.64 41.25
CA ILE A 193 5.00 -17.07 42.57
C ILE A 193 3.50 -17.22 42.84
N ASP A 194 3.11 -17.30 44.10
CA ASP A 194 1.71 -17.13 44.51
C ASP A 194 1.32 -15.64 44.53
N LEU A 195 0.09 -15.34 44.09
CA LEU A 195 -0.56 -14.04 44.30
C LEU A 195 -1.44 -14.10 45.55
N ASP A 196 -0.79 -13.87 46.69
CA ASP A 196 -1.39 -13.93 48.02
C ASP A 196 -1.86 -12.53 48.44
N ARG A 197 -3.13 -12.22 48.17
CA ARG A 197 -3.72 -10.86 48.32
C ARG A 197 -3.75 -10.36 49.77
N GLU A 198 -3.69 -11.27 50.74
CA GLU A 198 -3.62 -10.94 52.18
C GLU A 198 -2.16 -10.73 52.66
N ARG A 199 -1.16 -11.01 51.82
CA ARG A 199 0.26 -10.93 52.19
C ARG A 199 0.79 -9.52 51.96
N ALA A 200 1.28 -8.91 53.04
CA ALA A 200 1.96 -7.62 53.00
C ALA A 200 3.08 -7.59 51.94
N GLY A 201 3.16 -6.46 51.21
CA GLY A 201 4.11 -6.25 50.12
C GLY A 201 3.53 -6.46 48.72
N LEU A 202 2.25 -6.82 48.57
CA LEU A 202 1.55 -6.92 47.28
C LEU A 202 0.36 -5.95 47.23
N ASP A 203 0.26 -5.17 46.16
CA ASP A 203 -0.91 -4.32 45.84
C ASP A 203 -1.23 -4.45 44.34
N MET A 204 -2.53 -4.44 43.97
CA MET A 204 -2.99 -4.72 42.60
C MET A 204 -4.18 -3.84 42.21
N LYS A 205 -4.02 -3.04 41.14
CA LYS A 205 -5.02 -2.07 40.68
C LYS A 205 -5.52 -2.39 39.27
N LYS A 206 -6.84 -2.56 39.11
CA LYS A 206 -7.49 -2.82 37.80
C LYS A 206 -7.47 -1.57 36.92
N ILE A 207 -6.88 -1.70 35.74
CA ILE A 207 -6.81 -0.66 34.70
C ILE A 207 -8.11 -0.65 33.90
N GLN A 208 -8.67 0.55 33.66
CA GLN A 208 -9.80 0.74 32.76
C GLN A 208 -9.34 0.67 31.29
N LYS A 209 -9.95 -0.21 30.50
CA LYS A 209 -9.47 -0.63 29.16
C LYS A 209 -10.53 -0.40 28.06
N MET A 210 -10.04 -0.20 26.83
CA MET A 210 -10.89 0.15 25.67
C MET A 210 -11.79 -1.01 25.21
N GLY A 211 -11.21 -2.17 24.90
CA GLY A 211 -11.91 -3.41 24.55
C GLY A 211 -11.60 -4.55 25.52
N GLY A 212 -12.36 -5.65 25.45
CA GLY A 212 -12.13 -6.85 26.26
C GLY A 212 -12.39 -6.64 27.76
N ARG A 213 -13.34 -5.78 28.12
CA ARG A 213 -13.49 -5.24 29.50
C ARG A 213 -13.93 -6.28 30.54
N ALA A 214 -14.50 -7.39 30.07
CA ALA A 214 -14.86 -8.55 30.90
C ALA A 214 -13.64 -9.05 31.70
N VAL A 215 -12.48 -9.15 31.05
CA VAL A 215 -11.23 -9.61 31.66
C VAL A 215 -10.44 -8.42 32.20
N ASP A 216 -9.94 -8.50 33.42
CA ASP A 216 -9.09 -7.47 34.04
C ASP A 216 -7.68 -7.40 33.42
N ALA A 217 -7.09 -6.21 33.47
CA ALA A 217 -5.67 -5.97 33.25
C ALA A 217 -5.19 -5.01 34.35
N ASN A 218 -3.98 -5.18 34.89
CA ASN A 218 -3.63 -4.60 36.19
C ASN A 218 -2.24 -3.97 36.22
N GLU A 219 -2.10 -2.96 37.09
CA GLU A 219 -0.84 -2.65 37.75
C GLU A 219 -0.67 -3.60 38.95
N VAL A 220 0.54 -4.13 39.14
CA VAL A 220 0.90 -5.00 40.27
C VAL A 220 2.18 -4.44 40.89
N PHE A 221 2.09 -4.05 42.16
CA PHE A 221 3.17 -3.43 42.92
C PHE A 221 3.73 -4.44 43.92
N PHE A 222 5.05 -4.53 43.97
CA PHE A 222 5.78 -5.35 44.93
C PHE A 222 6.65 -4.45 45.82
N ASP A 223 6.47 -4.55 47.13
CA ASP A 223 7.31 -3.93 48.15
C ASP A 223 7.83 -5.00 49.10
N ASN A 224 9.08 -5.43 48.90
CA ASN A 224 9.76 -6.47 49.70
C ASN A 224 8.95 -7.79 49.81
N TYR A 225 8.13 -8.09 48.79
CA TYR A 225 7.21 -9.22 48.77
C TYR A 225 7.96 -10.56 48.84
N LYS A 226 7.72 -11.33 49.90
CA LYS A 226 8.49 -12.54 50.20
C LYS A 226 7.98 -13.75 49.43
N ILE A 227 8.84 -14.30 48.58
CA ILE A 227 8.62 -15.51 47.79
C ILE A 227 9.64 -16.61 48.17
N PRO A 228 9.25 -17.90 48.19
CA PRO A 228 10.19 -18.99 48.44
C PRO A 228 11.26 -19.08 47.35
N SER A 229 12.48 -19.52 47.68
CA SER A 229 13.51 -19.80 46.67
C SER A 229 13.12 -20.96 45.76
N SER A 230 12.27 -21.89 46.23
CA SER A 230 11.61 -22.93 45.44
C SER A 230 10.55 -22.42 44.45
N SER A 231 10.35 -21.09 44.32
CA SER A 231 9.55 -20.52 43.23
C SER A 231 10.36 -20.26 41.95
N LEU A 232 11.70 -20.29 42.00
CA LEU A 232 12.58 -20.12 40.84
C LEU A 232 12.37 -21.25 39.81
N ILE A 233 12.17 -20.90 38.54
CA ILE A 233 12.06 -21.85 37.43
C ILE A 233 13.44 -21.95 36.76
N GLY A 234 13.98 -23.16 36.66
CA GLY A 234 15.32 -23.41 36.11
C GLY A 234 16.45 -22.74 36.91
N GLU A 235 17.46 -22.24 36.20
CA GLU A 235 18.65 -21.60 36.78
C GLU A 235 18.48 -20.09 36.99
N GLU A 236 19.08 -19.58 38.07
CA GLU A 236 19.15 -18.14 38.34
C GLU A 236 19.95 -17.41 37.24
N GLY A 237 19.46 -16.25 36.82
CA GLY A 237 20.07 -15.43 35.76
C GLY A 237 19.87 -15.97 34.33
N LYS A 238 19.07 -17.04 34.13
CA LYS A 238 18.73 -17.59 32.80
C LYS A 238 17.28 -17.32 32.36
N GLY A 239 16.47 -16.69 33.20
CA GLY A 239 15.03 -16.52 33.03
C GLY A 239 14.59 -15.93 31.68
N PHE A 240 15.38 -15.04 31.07
CA PHE A 240 15.09 -14.52 29.73
C PHE A 240 15.13 -15.60 28.63
N LYS A 241 15.97 -16.63 28.74
CA LYS A 241 15.94 -17.76 27.81
C LYS A 241 14.71 -18.64 28.01
N LEU A 242 14.32 -18.86 29.27
CA LEU A 242 13.18 -19.72 29.61
C LEU A 242 11.85 -19.10 29.17
N ILE A 243 11.68 -17.79 29.39
CA ILE A 243 10.44 -17.08 29.10
C ILE A 243 10.14 -16.95 27.60
N LEU A 244 11.17 -16.99 26.73
CA LEU A 244 10.98 -16.94 25.27
C LEU A 244 10.12 -18.10 24.73
N HIS A 245 10.11 -19.27 25.39
CA HIS A 245 9.16 -20.34 25.04
C HIS A 245 7.70 -19.89 25.26
N GLY A 246 7.41 -19.26 26.40
CA GLY A 246 6.09 -18.67 26.68
C GLY A 246 5.74 -17.55 25.71
N MET A 247 6.67 -16.64 25.41
CA MET A 247 6.45 -15.51 24.49
C MET A 247 6.28 -15.93 23.02
N ASN A 248 6.95 -17.00 22.57
CA ASN A 248 6.77 -17.53 21.23
C ASN A 248 5.42 -18.28 21.11
N ALA A 249 5.02 -19.03 22.14
CA ALA A 249 3.67 -19.60 22.21
C ALA A 249 2.58 -18.50 22.23
N GLU A 250 2.74 -17.47 23.06
CA GLU A 250 1.85 -16.29 23.15
C GLU A 250 1.65 -15.64 21.77
N ARG A 251 2.72 -15.45 21.00
CA ARG A 251 2.67 -14.87 19.64
C ARG A 251 1.87 -15.74 18.66
N CYS A 252 2.03 -17.07 18.72
CA CYS A 252 1.26 -17.99 17.87
C CYS A 252 -0.23 -18.01 18.25
N LEU A 253 -0.55 -18.10 19.55
CA LEU A 253 -1.93 -18.05 20.04
C LEU A 253 -2.60 -16.73 19.64
N LEU A 254 -1.96 -15.58 19.93
CA LEU A 254 -2.48 -14.25 19.66
C LEU A 254 -2.68 -13.97 18.15
N ALA A 255 -1.91 -14.63 17.28
CA ALA A 255 -2.15 -14.61 15.84
C ALA A 255 -3.45 -15.36 15.47
N GLY A 256 -3.70 -16.53 16.07
CA GLY A 256 -4.97 -17.24 15.96
C GLY A 256 -6.16 -16.43 16.50
N GLU A 257 -5.99 -15.79 17.66
CA GLU A 257 -6.99 -14.90 18.27
C GLU A 257 -7.37 -13.74 17.32
N ALA A 258 -6.37 -13.09 16.71
CA ALA A 258 -6.61 -12.03 15.74
C ALA A 258 -7.33 -12.55 14.48
N LEU A 259 -6.90 -13.70 13.94
CA LEU A 259 -7.56 -14.32 12.78
C LEU A 259 -9.05 -14.58 13.03
N GLY A 260 -9.38 -15.25 14.14
CA GLY A 260 -10.76 -15.60 14.45
C GLY A 260 -11.65 -14.37 14.64
N LEU A 261 -11.16 -13.35 15.36
CA LEU A 261 -11.82 -12.05 15.48
C LEU A 261 -12.07 -11.40 14.10
N GLY A 262 -11.09 -11.46 13.20
CA GLY A 262 -11.21 -10.96 11.82
C GLY A 262 -12.24 -11.73 10.99
N TYR A 263 -12.27 -13.07 11.07
CA TYR A 263 -13.28 -13.90 10.40
C TYR A 263 -14.69 -13.67 10.97
N ALA A 264 -14.86 -13.46 12.28
CA ALA A 264 -16.14 -13.09 12.88
C ALA A 264 -16.65 -11.74 12.36
N ALA A 265 -15.79 -10.71 12.41
CA ALA A 265 -16.13 -9.37 11.92
C ALA A 265 -16.49 -9.37 10.43
N LEU A 266 -15.67 -10.01 9.59
CA LEU A 266 -15.92 -10.16 8.15
C LEU A 266 -17.21 -10.94 7.86
N THR A 267 -17.48 -12.02 8.61
CA THR A 267 -18.70 -12.83 8.42
C THR A 267 -19.96 -12.05 8.79
N ARG A 268 -19.92 -11.30 9.89
CA ARG A 268 -20.99 -10.39 10.33
C ARG A 268 -21.25 -9.29 9.31
N ALA A 269 -20.18 -8.67 8.79
CA ALA A 269 -20.23 -7.64 7.75
C ALA A 269 -20.83 -8.17 6.44
N ALA A 270 -20.37 -9.33 5.98
CA ALA A 270 -20.87 -9.97 4.77
C ALA A 270 -22.34 -10.44 4.92
N GLY A 271 -22.76 -10.82 6.13
CA GLY A 271 -24.17 -11.06 6.48
C GLY A 271 -25.01 -9.80 6.32
N TYR A 272 -24.67 -8.75 7.07
CA TYR A 272 -25.34 -7.46 7.01
C TYR A 272 -25.39 -6.89 5.59
N ALA A 273 -24.32 -7.04 4.80
CA ALA A 273 -24.26 -6.58 3.42
C ALA A 273 -25.23 -7.33 2.45
N ARG A 274 -25.57 -8.59 2.74
CA ARG A 274 -26.57 -9.36 1.96
C ARG A 274 -28.01 -8.98 2.28
N GLU A 275 -28.26 -8.50 3.50
CA GLU A 275 -29.60 -8.25 4.03
C GLU A 275 -29.98 -6.77 4.00
N ARG A 276 -29.07 -5.87 4.40
CA ARG A 276 -29.32 -4.44 4.48
C ARG A 276 -29.54 -3.86 3.09
N THR A 277 -30.75 -3.37 2.86
CA THR A 277 -31.17 -2.75 1.61
C THR A 277 -31.10 -1.22 1.70
N VAL A 278 -30.38 -0.60 0.77
CA VAL A 278 -30.30 0.87 0.58
C VAL A 278 -30.31 1.14 -0.93
N PHE A 279 -30.95 2.22 -1.39
CA PHE A 279 -31.19 2.48 -2.82
C PHE A 279 -31.85 1.29 -3.54
N GLN A 280 -32.84 0.67 -2.87
CA GLN A 280 -33.66 -0.44 -3.37
C GLN A 280 -32.92 -1.77 -3.68
N ARG A 281 -31.66 -1.94 -3.27
CA ARG A 281 -30.93 -3.23 -3.35
C ARG A 281 -30.07 -3.51 -2.11
N PRO A 282 -29.71 -4.78 -1.83
CA PRO A 282 -28.70 -5.13 -0.83
C PRO A 282 -27.38 -4.40 -1.05
N ILE A 283 -26.80 -3.82 0.01
CA ILE A 283 -25.59 -3.00 -0.10
C ILE A 283 -24.35 -3.78 -0.58
N GLY A 284 -24.31 -5.10 -0.41
CA GLY A 284 -23.29 -5.98 -0.94
C GLY A 284 -23.27 -6.09 -2.47
N GLN A 285 -24.26 -5.52 -3.18
CA GLN A 285 -24.21 -5.33 -4.64
C GLN A 285 -23.41 -4.07 -5.05
N ASN A 286 -23.00 -3.23 -4.09
CA ASN A 286 -22.17 -2.06 -4.34
C ASN A 286 -20.69 -2.45 -4.25
N GLN A 287 -19.90 -2.16 -5.29
CA GLN A 287 -18.47 -2.52 -5.34
C GLN A 287 -17.65 -1.89 -4.19
N GLY A 288 -18.02 -0.70 -3.74
CA GLY A 288 -17.42 -0.03 -2.56
C GLY A 288 -17.69 -0.73 -1.21
N ILE A 289 -18.54 -1.77 -1.17
CA ILE A 289 -18.69 -2.68 -0.03
C ILE A 289 -18.10 -4.06 -0.38
N ALA A 290 -18.39 -4.58 -1.58
CA ALA A 290 -17.95 -5.91 -1.98
C ALA A 290 -16.43 -6.05 -2.12
N HIS A 291 -15.74 -5.06 -2.70
CA HIS A 291 -14.28 -5.15 -2.92
C HIS A 291 -13.51 -5.02 -1.59
N PRO A 292 -13.79 -4.07 -0.67
CA PRO A 292 -13.07 -4.01 0.61
C PRO A 292 -13.28 -5.22 1.53
N LEU A 293 -14.44 -5.91 1.44
CA LEU A 293 -14.66 -7.16 2.17
C LEU A 293 -13.91 -8.34 1.53
N ALA A 294 -13.77 -8.38 0.20
CA ALA A 294 -12.94 -9.37 -0.48
C ALA A 294 -11.44 -9.15 -0.22
N ASP A 295 -11.00 -7.90 -0.17
CA ASP A 295 -9.64 -7.50 0.22
C ASP A 295 -9.30 -7.96 1.66
N ALA A 296 -10.18 -7.67 2.63
CA ALA A 296 -10.02 -8.15 4.00
C ALA A 296 -9.99 -9.69 4.10
N TYR A 297 -10.76 -10.41 3.27
CA TYR A 297 -10.71 -11.87 3.20
C TYR A 297 -9.33 -12.38 2.74
N MET A 298 -8.77 -11.81 1.68
CA MET A 298 -7.46 -12.21 1.15
C MET A 298 -6.34 -11.98 2.16
N HIS A 299 -6.37 -10.86 2.89
CA HIS A 299 -5.42 -10.58 3.97
C HIS A 299 -5.52 -11.58 5.13
N LEU A 300 -6.74 -11.98 5.53
CA LEU A 300 -6.95 -13.00 6.57
C LEU A 300 -6.47 -14.40 6.13
N GLU A 301 -6.73 -14.79 4.88
CA GLU A 301 -6.29 -16.09 4.35
C GLU A 301 -4.75 -16.14 4.19
N ALA A 302 -4.10 -15.04 3.85
CA ALA A 302 -2.63 -14.94 3.84
C ALA A 302 -2.04 -15.03 5.27
N ALA A 303 -2.63 -14.30 6.23
CA ALA A 303 -2.22 -14.36 7.63
C ALA A 303 -2.47 -15.74 8.29
N LYS A 304 -3.49 -16.48 7.83
CA LYS A 304 -3.75 -17.88 8.22
C LYS A 304 -2.58 -18.78 7.88
N LEU A 305 -2.04 -18.69 6.67
CA LEU A 305 -0.87 -19.50 6.25
C LEU A 305 0.36 -19.20 7.12
N ALA A 306 0.65 -17.92 7.38
CA ALA A 306 1.77 -17.51 8.24
C ALA A 306 1.60 -18.01 9.70
N THR A 307 0.38 -17.94 10.24
CA THR A 307 0.06 -18.34 11.61
C THR A 307 0.24 -19.83 11.85
N TYR A 308 -0.35 -20.66 11.00
CA TYR A 308 -0.21 -22.12 11.14
C TYR A 308 1.16 -22.63 10.67
N HIS A 309 1.92 -21.86 9.89
CA HIS A 309 3.35 -22.12 9.69
C HIS A 309 4.15 -21.92 10.99
N ALA A 310 3.99 -20.77 11.65
CA ALA A 310 4.70 -20.45 12.89
C ALA A 310 4.38 -21.42 14.05
N ALA A 311 3.12 -21.81 14.21
CA ALA A 311 2.72 -22.77 15.23
C ALA A 311 3.32 -24.17 14.99
N ARG A 312 3.33 -24.65 13.73
CA ARG A 312 3.97 -25.93 13.37
C ARG A 312 5.49 -25.90 13.55
N LEU A 313 6.16 -24.78 13.26
CA LEU A 313 7.59 -24.65 13.58
C LEU A 313 7.86 -24.72 15.08
N TYR A 314 7.03 -24.09 15.93
CA TYR A 314 7.16 -24.20 17.38
C TYR A 314 7.00 -25.64 17.88
N ASP A 315 6.03 -26.39 17.35
CA ASP A 315 5.81 -27.77 17.77
C ASP A 315 6.88 -28.73 17.24
N ASN A 316 7.29 -28.60 15.97
CA ASN A 316 8.35 -29.42 15.39
C ASN A 316 9.69 -29.22 16.11
N SER A 317 9.98 -28.02 16.65
CA SER A 317 11.19 -27.75 17.44
C SER A 317 11.24 -28.48 18.80
N LYS A 318 10.23 -29.29 19.13
CA LYS A 318 10.27 -30.24 20.27
C LYS A 318 10.97 -31.55 19.89
N THR A 319 11.10 -31.84 18.60
CA THR A 319 11.61 -33.11 18.04
C THR A 319 12.70 -32.93 16.97
N ASP A 320 12.84 -31.74 16.40
CA ASP A 320 13.82 -31.38 15.37
C ASP A 320 14.73 -30.26 15.88
N ASP A 321 15.94 -30.65 16.30
CA ASP A 321 16.98 -29.75 16.81
C ASP A 321 17.54 -28.79 15.74
N SER A 322 17.22 -28.96 14.45
CA SER A 322 17.61 -28.02 13.40
C SER A 322 16.79 -26.73 13.41
N ILE A 323 15.63 -26.72 14.07
CA ILE A 323 14.74 -25.55 14.15
C ILE A 323 15.20 -24.61 15.28
N GLY A 324 16.07 -23.67 14.93
CA GLY A 324 16.59 -22.64 15.82
C GLY A 324 15.49 -21.76 16.44
N GLN A 325 15.63 -21.39 17.72
CA GLN A 325 14.65 -20.58 18.45
C GLN A 325 14.47 -19.15 17.89
N ASP A 326 15.49 -18.66 17.19
CA ASP A 326 15.48 -17.46 16.34
C ASP A 326 14.49 -17.60 15.17
N SER A 327 14.52 -18.70 14.41
CA SER A 327 13.61 -18.94 13.29
C SER A 327 12.14 -19.01 13.72
N ILE A 328 11.87 -19.65 14.86
CA ILE A 328 10.55 -19.68 15.50
C ILE A 328 10.16 -18.26 15.97
N GLY A 329 11.12 -17.53 16.54
CA GLY A 329 10.96 -16.15 16.95
C GLY A 329 10.53 -15.26 15.78
N VAL A 330 11.21 -15.34 14.63
CA VAL A 330 10.86 -14.62 13.40
C VAL A 330 9.49 -15.05 12.89
N ALA A 331 9.23 -16.35 12.75
CA ALA A 331 7.97 -16.87 12.23
C ALA A 331 6.76 -16.44 13.08
N ALA A 332 6.82 -16.63 14.41
CA ALA A 332 5.75 -16.27 15.34
C ALA A 332 5.55 -14.75 15.41
N ASN A 333 6.62 -13.96 15.31
CA ASN A 333 6.51 -12.51 15.21
C ASN A 333 5.79 -12.09 13.91
N SER A 334 6.21 -12.61 12.75
CA SER A 334 5.61 -12.28 11.46
C SER A 334 4.14 -12.69 11.37
N ALA A 335 3.80 -13.89 11.83
CA ALA A 335 2.43 -14.38 11.97
C ALA A 335 1.53 -13.41 12.76
N LYS A 336 1.93 -13.08 14.00
CA LYS A 336 1.21 -12.14 14.88
C LYS A 336 0.93 -10.80 14.21
N TYR A 337 1.92 -10.24 13.51
CA TYR A 337 1.77 -8.94 12.85
C TYR A 337 0.79 -9.01 11.67
N LEU A 338 0.97 -9.98 10.76
CA LEU A 338 0.08 -10.15 9.62
C LEU A 338 -1.36 -10.41 10.06
N ALA A 339 -1.56 -11.25 11.07
CA ALA A 339 -2.88 -11.53 11.64
C ALA A 339 -3.51 -10.28 12.30
N ALA A 340 -2.75 -9.49 13.05
CA ALA A 340 -3.26 -8.29 13.70
C ALA A 340 -3.67 -7.19 12.70
N GLU A 341 -2.89 -6.96 11.63
CA GLU A 341 -3.21 -5.98 10.60
C GLU A 341 -4.41 -6.44 9.72
N ALA A 342 -4.47 -7.73 9.39
CA ALA A 342 -5.62 -8.31 8.68
C ALA A 342 -6.91 -8.25 9.52
N ALA A 343 -6.83 -8.58 10.82
CA ALA A 343 -7.94 -8.52 11.76
C ALA A 343 -8.45 -7.08 11.96
N PHE A 344 -7.53 -6.12 12.12
CA PHE A 344 -7.87 -4.70 12.21
C PHE A 344 -8.59 -4.22 10.96
N THR A 345 -8.08 -4.56 9.77
CA THR A 345 -8.70 -4.23 8.49
C THR A 345 -10.10 -4.84 8.38
N ALA A 346 -10.27 -6.13 8.73
CA ALA A 346 -11.58 -6.78 8.72
C ALA A 346 -12.57 -6.14 9.71
N CYS A 347 -12.13 -5.75 10.90
CA CYS A 347 -12.97 -5.06 11.89
C CYS A 347 -13.36 -3.64 11.44
N GLU A 348 -12.43 -2.87 10.88
CA GLU A 348 -12.72 -1.55 10.30
C GLU A 348 -13.74 -1.66 9.16
N ARG A 349 -13.54 -2.56 8.19
CA ARG A 349 -14.50 -2.81 7.11
C ARG A 349 -15.84 -3.31 7.64
N ALA A 350 -15.87 -4.04 8.74
CA ALA A 350 -17.11 -4.48 9.38
C ALA A 350 -17.91 -3.31 9.97
N VAL A 351 -17.28 -2.44 10.76
CA VAL A 351 -17.89 -1.21 11.28
C VAL A 351 -18.42 -0.34 10.14
N LEU A 352 -17.58 -0.04 9.15
CA LEU A 352 -17.95 0.80 8.00
C LEU A 352 -19.10 0.19 7.16
N THR A 353 -19.16 -1.14 7.01
CA THR A 353 -20.25 -1.83 6.30
C THR A 353 -21.59 -1.73 7.04
N HIS A 354 -21.58 -1.64 8.38
CA HIS A 354 -22.79 -1.42 9.17
C HIS A 354 -23.23 0.06 9.19
N GLY A 355 -22.34 0.98 8.82
CA GLY A 355 -22.60 2.43 8.86
C GLY A 355 -22.80 2.90 10.31
N GLY A 356 -23.82 3.73 10.56
CA GLY A 356 -24.15 4.17 11.92
C GLY A 356 -24.43 3.04 12.91
N MET A 357 -24.94 1.89 12.45
CA MET A 357 -25.15 0.72 13.32
C MET A 357 -23.83 0.05 13.73
N GLY A 358 -22.75 0.26 12.98
CA GLY A 358 -21.40 -0.23 13.33
C GLY A 358 -20.76 0.52 14.50
N TYR A 359 -21.39 1.61 14.95
CA TYR A 359 -20.99 2.40 16.12
C TYR A 359 -21.93 2.18 17.32
N ALA A 360 -23.00 1.39 17.16
CA ALA A 360 -23.96 1.11 18.21
C ALA A 360 -23.55 -0.15 19.01
N SER A 361 -23.51 -0.04 20.34
CA SER A 361 -23.05 -1.12 21.24
C SER A 361 -23.94 -2.36 21.30
N GLU A 362 -25.06 -2.38 20.58
CA GLU A 362 -25.89 -3.57 20.34
C GLU A 362 -25.31 -4.48 19.22
N TYR A 363 -24.42 -3.95 18.38
CA TYR A 363 -23.73 -4.69 17.31
C TYR A 363 -22.30 -5.05 17.74
N ASP A 364 -21.97 -6.35 17.73
CA ASP A 364 -20.65 -6.85 18.18
C ASP A 364 -19.44 -6.25 17.45
N VAL A 365 -19.62 -5.71 16.24
CA VAL A 365 -18.52 -5.16 15.42
C VAL A 365 -17.82 -3.97 16.08
N GLU A 366 -18.50 -3.20 16.94
CA GLU A 366 -17.84 -2.12 17.70
C GLU A 366 -16.93 -2.70 18.80
N ARG A 367 -17.40 -3.72 19.54
CA ARG A 367 -16.60 -4.45 20.54
C ARG A 367 -15.36 -5.06 19.88
N TRP A 368 -15.55 -5.78 18.77
CA TRP A 368 -14.45 -6.41 18.04
C TRP A 368 -13.45 -5.38 17.49
N PHE A 369 -13.90 -4.20 17.04
CA PHE A 369 -12.99 -3.12 16.62
C PHE A 369 -12.23 -2.47 17.80
N ARG A 370 -12.86 -2.33 18.98
CA ARG A 370 -12.15 -1.94 20.21
C ARG A 370 -11.11 -2.99 20.64
N GLU A 371 -11.39 -4.26 20.40
CA GLU A 371 -10.57 -5.39 20.80
C GLU A 371 -9.40 -5.70 19.85
N CYS A 372 -9.57 -5.54 18.53
CA CYS A 372 -8.53 -5.84 17.54
C CYS A 372 -7.27 -4.97 17.65
N LEU A 373 -7.33 -3.88 18.41
CA LEU A 373 -6.17 -3.04 18.75
C LEU A 373 -5.16 -3.77 19.67
N VAL A 374 -5.62 -4.69 20.54
CA VAL A 374 -4.71 -5.38 21.48
C VAL A 374 -3.71 -6.28 20.75
N PRO A 375 -4.10 -7.13 19.77
CA PRO A 375 -3.16 -7.83 18.89
C PRO A 375 -2.19 -6.94 18.10
N ARG A 376 -2.47 -5.65 17.89
CA ARG A 376 -1.49 -4.73 17.28
C ARG A 376 -0.42 -4.30 18.29
N ILE A 377 -0.82 -4.03 19.53
CA ILE A 377 0.02 -3.45 20.59
C ILE A 377 0.86 -4.50 21.34
N ALA A 378 0.23 -5.54 21.89
CA ALA A 378 0.89 -6.53 22.74
C ALA A 378 1.25 -7.81 21.94
N PRO A 379 2.26 -8.61 22.35
CA PRO A 379 3.32 -8.29 23.31
C PRO A 379 4.43 -7.38 22.71
N ALA A 380 4.32 -6.96 21.44
CA ALA A 380 5.24 -6.01 20.81
C ALA A 380 4.55 -5.20 19.69
N TRP A 381 4.96 -3.93 19.56
CA TRP A 381 4.44 -2.89 18.65
C TRP A 381 5.36 -2.75 17.41
N PRO A 382 4.86 -2.40 16.20
CA PRO A 382 5.63 -2.58 14.96
C PRO A 382 6.98 -1.85 14.79
N PRO A 383 7.21 -0.61 15.30
CA PRO A 383 8.47 0.11 15.05
C PRO A 383 9.72 -0.60 15.55
N SER A 384 9.66 -1.28 16.69
CA SER A 384 10.81 -1.97 17.31
C SER A 384 11.16 -3.31 16.65
N ARG A 385 10.89 -3.45 15.35
CA ARG A 385 11.18 -4.66 14.56
C ARG A 385 12.12 -4.45 13.39
N PHE A 386 12.32 -3.23 12.89
CA PHE A 386 13.39 -3.00 11.92
C PHE A 386 14.74 -3.28 12.60
N ASP A 387 14.96 -2.74 13.79
CA ASP A 387 16.13 -2.98 14.63
C ASP A 387 16.32 -4.46 15.03
N ALA A 388 15.21 -5.20 15.23
CA ALA A 388 15.24 -6.61 15.65
C ALA A 388 15.33 -7.60 14.46
N ILE A 389 15.44 -7.09 13.23
CA ILE A 389 15.64 -7.87 11.99
C ILE A 389 17.02 -7.55 11.38
N GLU A 390 17.81 -6.65 11.97
CA GLU A 390 19.21 -6.47 11.59
C GLU A 390 20.03 -7.75 11.84
N PRO A 391 20.75 -8.29 10.84
CA PRO A 391 21.61 -9.45 11.03
C PRO A 391 22.85 -9.08 11.84
N GLY A 392 22.93 -9.51 13.09
CA GLY A 392 24.18 -9.50 13.84
C GLY A 392 25.20 -10.42 13.15
N ASP A 393 26.44 -9.94 12.97
CA ASP A 393 27.49 -10.60 12.16
C ASP A 393 27.73 -12.09 12.50
N ARG A 394 27.06 -13.01 11.80
CA ARG A 394 27.63 -14.24 11.19
C ARG A 394 26.60 -15.16 10.52
N ALA A 395 26.99 -15.62 9.32
CA ALA A 395 26.69 -16.93 8.74
C ALA A 395 25.22 -17.34 8.47
N TYR A 396 24.71 -16.90 7.31
CA TYR A 396 23.92 -17.79 6.44
C TYR A 396 24.69 -18.05 5.15
N ALA A 397 25.64 -19.00 5.21
CA ALA A 397 26.20 -19.61 4.00
C ALA A 397 25.31 -20.81 3.62
N LEU A 398 24.70 -20.76 2.43
CA LEU A 398 23.89 -21.87 1.92
C LEU A 398 24.79 -23.09 1.61
N PRO A 399 24.42 -24.31 2.03
CA PRO A 399 25.17 -25.52 1.67
C PRO A 399 24.99 -25.85 0.18
N PRO A 400 26.01 -26.44 -0.47
CA PRO A 400 25.93 -26.80 -1.90
C PRO A 400 24.93 -27.93 -2.17
N SER A 401 24.38 -27.93 -3.38
CA SER A 401 23.31 -28.82 -3.84
C SER A 401 23.68 -30.31 -3.86
N MET A 402 22.81 -31.17 -3.33
CA MET A 402 22.78 -32.61 -3.60
C MET A 402 22.03 -32.92 -4.92
N PRO A 403 22.38 -34.00 -5.64
CA PRO A 403 21.84 -34.29 -6.98
C PRO A 403 20.41 -34.82 -6.97
N ALA A 404 19.65 -34.54 -8.03
CA ALA A 404 18.25 -34.94 -8.18
C ALA A 404 18.06 -36.43 -8.56
N MET A 405 16.99 -37.05 -8.05
CA MET A 405 16.51 -38.35 -8.52
C MET A 405 15.59 -38.19 -9.74
N ALA A 406 15.63 -39.15 -10.66
CA ALA A 406 14.87 -39.12 -11.90
C ALA A 406 13.38 -39.49 -11.73
N PRO A 407 12.45 -38.89 -12.51
CA PRO A 407 11.03 -39.21 -12.48
C PRO A 407 10.67 -40.44 -13.36
N PRO A 408 9.58 -41.17 -13.05
CA PRO A 408 9.07 -42.27 -13.88
C PRO A 408 8.22 -41.79 -15.07
N SER A 409 8.20 -42.59 -16.14
CA SER A 409 7.52 -42.29 -17.42
C SER A 409 5.98 -42.34 -17.36
N PRO A 410 5.26 -41.58 -18.21
CA PRO A 410 3.79 -41.53 -18.21
C PRO A 410 3.10 -42.67 -18.97
N ALA A 411 1.84 -42.93 -18.60
CA ALA A 411 0.91 -43.84 -19.28
C ALA A 411 -0.12 -43.05 -20.14
N PRO A 412 -0.81 -43.67 -21.12
CA PRO A 412 -1.40 -42.95 -22.25
C PRO A 412 -2.75 -42.26 -21.99
N SER A 413 -3.07 -41.35 -22.91
CA SER A 413 -4.21 -40.43 -22.88
C SER A 413 -5.59 -41.08 -23.06
N SER A 414 -6.61 -40.40 -22.51
CA SER A 414 -7.96 -40.40 -23.07
C SER A 414 -8.45 -38.95 -23.20
N SER A 415 -9.18 -38.65 -24.27
CA SER A 415 -9.46 -37.27 -24.69
C SER A 415 -10.89 -36.84 -24.39
N THR A 416 -11.07 -35.61 -23.89
CA THR A 416 -12.36 -34.91 -23.96
C THR A 416 -12.20 -33.40 -23.82
N THR A 417 -12.51 -32.64 -24.87
CA THR A 417 -12.46 -31.17 -24.85
C THR A 417 -13.64 -30.57 -24.08
N ARG A 418 -13.39 -29.50 -23.31
CA ARG A 418 -14.39 -28.89 -22.42
C ARG A 418 -14.70 -27.44 -22.78
N ALA A 419 -15.75 -27.24 -23.56
CA ALA A 419 -16.20 -25.92 -24.01
C ALA A 419 -16.83 -25.04 -22.90
N ALA A 420 -16.94 -23.74 -23.19
CA ALA A 420 -17.38 -22.71 -22.25
C ALA A 420 -18.81 -22.87 -21.69
N LYS A 421 -19.04 -22.38 -20.46
CA LYS A 421 -20.29 -22.52 -19.71
C LYS A 421 -21.44 -21.64 -20.24
N ARG A 422 -22.12 -22.06 -21.31
CA ARG A 422 -23.40 -21.46 -21.76
C ARG A 422 -24.53 -21.68 -20.73
N THR A 423 -25.38 -20.69 -20.49
CA THR A 423 -26.57 -20.75 -19.60
C THR A 423 -27.64 -21.71 -20.14
N ARG A 424 -28.63 -22.08 -19.30
CA ARG A 424 -29.67 -23.07 -19.62
C ARG A 424 -30.96 -22.37 -20.07
N ALA A 425 -31.29 -22.45 -21.35
CA ALA A 425 -32.57 -21.94 -21.87
C ALA A 425 -33.78 -22.65 -21.24
N LYS A 426 -34.92 -21.94 -21.16
CA LYS A 426 -36.18 -22.42 -20.55
C LYS A 426 -36.84 -23.57 -21.32
N GLN A 427 -36.50 -23.74 -22.60
CA GLN A 427 -37.07 -24.73 -23.51
C GLN A 427 -35.99 -25.12 -24.53
N ALA A 428 -36.04 -26.36 -25.04
CA ALA A 428 -35.07 -26.90 -25.98
C ALA A 428 -35.77 -27.45 -27.23
N CYS A 429 -35.07 -27.42 -28.37
CA CYS A 429 -35.57 -28.04 -29.59
C CYS A 429 -35.57 -29.57 -29.46
N ARG A 430 -36.39 -30.24 -30.29
CA ARG A 430 -36.61 -31.69 -30.29
C ARG A 430 -35.30 -32.48 -30.37
N VAL A 431 -34.36 -32.02 -31.21
CA VAL A 431 -33.04 -32.62 -31.44
C VAL A 431 -32.10 -32.43 -30.24
N CYS A 432 -32.00 -31.22 -29.69
CA CYS A 432 -31.15 -30.99 -28.51
C CYS A 432 -31.70 -31.68 -27.26
N ASN A 433 -33.03 -31.74 -27.12
CA ASN A 433 -33.69 -32.41 -26.01
C ASN A 433 -33.52 -33.93 -26.06
N SER A 434 -33.64 -34.57 -27.24
CA SER A 434 -33.36 -36.01 -27.39
C SER A 434 -31.88 -36.34 -27.16
N ARG A 435 -30.96 -35.49 -27.65
CA ARG A 435 -29.52 -35.59 -27.39
C ARG A 435 -29.09 -35.13 -25.99
N ARG A 436 -30.03 -34.64 -25.14
CA ARG A 436 -29.81 -34.10 -23.78
C ARG A 436 -28.76 -32.97 -23.67
N VAL A 437 -28.48 -32.23 -24.75
CA VAL A 437 -27.49 -31.14 -24.79
C VAL A 437 -28.11 -29.76 -24.52
N ARG A 438 -27.30 -28.80 -24.05
CA ARG A 438 -27.75 -27.41 -23.83
C ARG A 438 -28.12 -26.77 -25.17
N CYS A 439 -29.29 -26.15 -25.23
CA CYS A 439 -29.89 -25.60 -26.44
C CYS A 439 -30.11 -24.10 -26.28
N ASN A 440 -29.83 -23.31 -27.32
CA ASN A 440 -30.08 -21.86 -27.39
C ASN A 440 -31.21 -21.51 -28.38
N VAL A 441 -32.18 -22.40 -28.59
CA VAL A 441 -33.31 -22.17 -29.54
C VAL A 441 -34.23 -21.01 -29.13
N MET A 442 -34.13 -20.54 -27.89
CA MET A 442 -34.84 -19.35 -27.42
C MET A 442 -34.12 -18.05 -27.78
N ASP A 443 -32.85 -18.14 -28.19
CA ASP A 443 -31.96 -17.03 -28.49
C ASP A 443 -31.73 -16.92 -30.01
N VAL A 444 -31.58 -18.07 -30.70
CA VAL A 444 -31.47 -18.17 -32.17
C VAL A 444 -32.18 -19.45 -32.66
N GLN A 445 -33.02 -19.35 -33.70
CA GLN A 445 -33.63 -20.50 -34.37
C GLN A 445 -33.33 -20.46 -35.89
N PRO A 446 -32.77 -21.52 -36.50
CA PRO A 446 -32.27 -22.77 -35.89
C PRO A 446 -31.15 -22.54 -34.88
N CYS A 447 -31.15 -23.29 -33.77
CA CYS A 447 -30.11 -23.17 -32.75
C CYS A 447 -28.76 -23.74 -33.23
N ASP A 448 -27.64 -23.27 -32.69
CA ASP A 448 -26.27 -23.59 -33.13
C ASP A 448 -26.03 -25.09 -33.34
N ASN A 449 -26.45 -25.93 -32.38
CA ASN A 449 -26.28 -27.40 -32.44
C ASN A 449 -27.08 -28.07 -33.58
N CYS A 450 -28.14 -27.42 -34.05
CA CYS A 450 -28.95 -27.87 -35.19
C CYS A 450 -28.36 -27.35 -36.51
N VAL A 451 -27.82 -26.13 -36.53
CA VAL A 451 -27.07 -25.57 -37.68
C VAL A 451 -25.82 -26.41 -37.94
N ALA A 452 -24.94 -26.55 -36.94
CA ALA A 452 -23.73 -27.37 -37.01
C ALA A 452 -24.03 -28.88 -37.19
N GLY A 453 -25.24 -29.31 -36.81
CA GLY A 453 -25.70 -30.69 -36.99
C GLY A 453 -26.43 -30.96 -38.31
N GLY A 454 -26.66 -29.95 -39.17
CA GLY A 454 -27.38 -30.09 -40.44
C GLY A 454 -28.84 -30.57 -40.31
N VAL A 455 -29.52 -30.31 -39.18
CA VAL A 455 -30.82 -30.95 -38.85
C VAL A 455 -31.89 -29.96 -38.38
N THR A 456 -33.12 -30.17 -38.86
CA THR A 456 -34.28 -29.28 -38.65
C THR A 456 -34.58 -29.03 -37.16
N CYS A 457 -34.70 -27.75 -36.81
CA CYS A 457 -34.78 -27.28 -35.43
C CYS A 457 -36.23 -27.03 -34.97
N GLU A 458 -36.98 -28.12 -34.73
CA GLU A 458 -38.35 -28.06 -34.21
C GLU A 458 -38.38 -27.75 -32.70
N ILE A 459 -39.25 -26.83 -32.24
CA ILE A 459 -39.48 -26.58 -30.81
C ILE A 459 -40.58 -27.50 -30.30
N VAL A 460 -40.34 -28.22 -29.19
CA VAL A 460 -41.34 -29.13 -28.59
C VAL A 460 -42.35 -28.32 -27.76
N PRO A 461 -43.66 -28.35 -28.06
CA PRO A 461 -44.67 -27.63 -27.27
C PRO A 461 -44.83 -28.22 -25.86
N SER A 462 -44.91 -27.35 -24.85
CA SER A 462 -45.06 -27.76 -23.45
C SER A 462 -46.44 -28.36 -23.17
N ARG A 463 -46.46 -29.50 -22.45
CA ARG A 463 -47.69 -30.13 -21.93
C ARG A 463 -48.10 -29.64 -20.52
N ARG A 464 -47.44 -28.64 -19.93
CA ARG A 464 -47.88 -28.04 -18.64
C ARG A 464 -48.95 -26.97 -18.90
N GLY A 465 -50.03 -27.02 -18.12
CA GLY A 465 -51.31 -26.37 -18.43
C GLY A 465 -51.33 -24.84 -18.40
N ARG A 466 -52.37 -24.27 -19.03
CA ARG A 466 -52.66 -22.83 -19.04
C ARG A 466 -53.51 -22.45 -17.82
N TYR A 467 -53.20 -21.31 -17.19
CA TYR A 467 -54.18 -20.50 -16.46
C TYR A 467 -54.00 -19.03 -16.87
N PRO A 468 -55.06 -18.32 -17.32
CA PRO A 468 -54.92 -16.98 -17.86
C PRO A 468 -54.99 -15.89 -16.78
N ARG A 469 -54.11 -14.87 -16.88
CA ARG A 469 -54.38 -13.53 -16.36
C ARG A 469 -54.47 -12.55 -17.53
N ARG A 470 -55.51 -11.70 -17.50
CA ARG A 470 -55.89 -10.80 -18.59
C ARG A 470 -54.96 -9.59 -18.65
N SER A 471 -54.44 -9.27 -19.84
CA SER A 471 -53.79 -7.98 -20.11
C SER A 471 -54.81 -6.98 -20.64
N LYS A 472 -54.66 -5.69 -20.31
CA LYS A 472 -55.11 -4.59 -21.18
C LYS A 472 -54.36 -3.27 -20.92
N ARG A 473 -53.46 -2.95 -21.84
CA ARG A 473 -53.03 -1.60 -22.28
C ARG A 473 -53.06 -1.70 -23.83
N GLN A 474 -53.37 -0.69 -24.63
CA GLN A 474 -53.69 0.72 -24.38
C GLN A 474 -55.04 1.08 -25.01
N GLN A 475 -55.48 2.32 -24.85
CA GLN A 475 -55.92 3.12 -26.01
C GLN A 475 -55.73 4.62 -25.73
N GLN A 476 -55.40 5.38 -26.76
CA GLN A 476 -55.45 6.85 -26.73
C GLN A 476 -56.85 7.31 -27.20
N GLY A 477 -57.31 8.42 -26.66
CA GLY A 477 -58.52 9.13 -27.08
C GLY A 477 -58.49 10.53 -26.47
N SER A 478 -58.78 11.54 -27.28
CA SER A 478 -58.79 12.96 -26.89
C SER A 478 -60.22 13.50 -26.78
N VAL A 479 -60.37 14.82 -26.60
CA VAL A 479 -61.62 15.63 -26.66
C VAL A 479 -62.36 15.87 -25.32
N SER A 480 -61.99 17.00 -24.70
CA SER A 480 -62.87 18.10 -24.22
C SER A 480 -63.91 17.94 -23.08
N ALA A 481 -63.64 18.72 -22.01
CA ALA A 481 -64.50 19.78 -21.44
C ALA A 481 -65.51 19.55 -20.27
N THR A 482 -65.68 20.66 -19.52
CA THR A 482 -66.83 21.10 -18.68
C THR A 482 -67.12 20.51 -17.28
N THR A 483 -66.76 21.31 -16.25
CA THR A 483 -67.57 21.82 -15.11
C THR A 483 -68.15 20.92 -13.99
N ASP A 484 -67.65 21.19 -12.77
CA ASP A 484 -68.39 21.56 -11.53
C ASP A 484 -69.08 20.54 -10.57
N VAL A 485 -69.31 21.09 -9.36
CA VAL A 485 -70.21 20.67 -8.25
C VAL A 485 -69.64 19.77 -7.13
N SER A 486 -69.44 20.40 -5.96
CA SER A 486 -69.53 19.86 -4.58
C SER A 486 -70.92 20.27 -4.00
N PRO A 487 -71.48 19.74 -2.86
CA PRO A 487 -70.77 19.37 -1.61
C PRO A 487 -71.42 18.26 -0.73
N ASN A 488 -70.94 18.12 0.53
CA ASN A 488 -71.55 17.43 1.69
C ASN A 488 -71.71 15.89 1.60
N SER A 489 -71.70 15.08 2.67
CA SER A 489 -71.34 15.19 4.10
C SER A 489 -71.18 13.74 4.65
N MET A 490 -70.89 13.37 5.92
CA MET A 490 -70.90 14.00 7.24
C MET A 490 -69.68 13.53 8.10
N SER A 491 -69.80 13.52 9.44
CA SER A 491 -69.01 12.73 10.41
C SER A 491 -69.97 12.14 11.47
N PRO A 492 -69.55 11.18 12.31
CA PRO A 492 -68.98 11.60 13.61
C PRO A 492 -67.84 10.73 14.17
N ARG A 493 -66.95 11.37 14.96
CA ARG A 493 -66.25 10.76 16.11
C ARG A 493 -67.05 11.07 17.39
N PRO A 494 -66.91 10.28 18.46
CA PRO A 494 -66.11 10.76 19.62
C PRO A 494 -65.33 9.57 20.28
N SER A 495 -64.57 9.69 21.38
CA SER A 495 -64.21 10.77 22.32
C SER A 495 -62.73 10.57 22.79
N LEU A 496 -61.88 11.60 23.03
CA LEU A 496 -61.70 12.38 24.29
C LEU A 496 -61.45 11.51 25.55
N ARG A 497 -60.69 11.92 26.58
CA ARG A 497 -60.24 13.23 27.16
C ARG A 497 -58.75 13.10 27.63
N ALA A 498 -58.00 13.98 28.32
CA ALA A 498 -58.02 15.37 28.85
C ALA A 498 -56.57 15.70 29.34
N HIS A 499 -56.29 16.63 30.27
CA HIS A 499 -56.09 18.10 30.11
C HIS A 499 -54.98 18.55 31.11
N SER A 500 -54.13 19.58 30.89
CA SER A 500 -54.36 21.05 30.79
C SER A 500 -54.89 21.67 32.11
N THR A 501 -54.46 22.85 32.65
CA THR A 501 -53.47 23.92 32.27
C THR A 501 -53.35 25.00 33.41
N ILE A 502 -52.66 26.15 33.14
CA ILE A 502 -52.75 27.51 33.78
C ILE A 502 -51.68 27.77 34.89
N GLN A 503 -50.68 28.69 34.84
CA GLN A 503 -50.52 30.16 34.57
C GLN A 503 -50.92 31.10 35.75
N PRO A 504 -50.40 32.36 35.90
CA PRO A 504 -49.08 32.98 35.56
C PRO A 504 -48.50 33.94 36.67
N ALA A 505 -47.51 34.79 36.33
CA ALA A 505 -47.03 36.05 37.00
C ALA A 505 -45.76 36.04 37.92
N ALA A 506 -45.23 37.24 38.25
CA ALA A 506 -43.91 37.59 38.84
C ALA A 506 -44.08 38.64 40.01
N PRO A 507 -43.08 39.37 40.61
CA PRO A 507 -41.63 39.57 40.30
C PRO A 507 -40.63 39.76 41.53
N VAL A 508 -39.39 40.23 41.24
CA VAL A 508 -38.39 40.99 42.10
C VAL A 508 -37.29 40.27 42.93
N ALA A 509 -36.01 40.55 42.55
CA ALA A 509 -34.73 40.61 43.32
C ALA A 509 -34.17 39.35 44.06
N SER A 510 -32.85 39.18 44.32
CA SER A 510 -31.67 40.08 44.18
C SER A 510 -30.33 39.32 43.88
N THR A 511 -29.48 39.88 43.00
CA THR A 511 -27.98 39.81 42.93
C THR A 511 -27.24 38.47 43.21
N SER A 512 -26.37 37.94 42.33
CA SER A 512 -25.11 38.58 41.87
C SER A 512 -24.58 38.12 40.49
N HIS A 513 -23.76 38.98 39.85
CA HIS A 513 -23.08 38.80 38.54
C HIS A 513 -21.83 37.88 38.57
N PRO A 514 -21.14 37.58 37.44
CA PRO A 514 -21.37 37.92 36.01
C PRO A 514 -21.65 36.65 35.15
N ALA A 515 -21.68 36.60 33.81
CA ALA A 515 -21.37 37.55 32.72
C ALA A 515 -22.41 37.39 31.56
N HIS A 516 -22.10 37.79 30.31
CA HIS A 516 -22.97 37.57 29.14
C HIS A 516 -22.22 37.38 27.80
N LEU A 517 -22.92 36.80 26.81
CA LEU A 517 -22.58 36.75 25.38
C LEU A 517 -23.34 37.86 24.63
N ASP A 518 -22.75 38.42 23.57
CA ASP A 518 -23.39 39.32 22.60
C ASP A 518 -23.48 38.66 21.20
N GLU A 519 -24.50 39.05 20.42
CA GLU A 519 -24.71 38.57 19.04
C GLU A 519 -23.88 39.36 17.99
N PRO A 520 -23.47 38.73 16.88
CA PRO A 520 -22.65 39.38 15.86
C PRO A 520 -23.47 40.31 14.93
N THR A 521 -23.24 41.62 15.02
CA THR A 521 -23.72 42.59 14.01
C THR A 521 -23.06 42.41 12.64
N ALA A 522 -23.77 42.80 11.58
CA ALA A 522 -23.45 42.42 10.21
C ALA A 522 -22.22 43.12 9.56
N ALA A 523 -21.64 42.38 8.60
CA ALA A 523 -20.91 42.89 7.43
C ALA A 523 -19.55 43.61 7.61
N ALA A 524 -18.52 42.85 7.99
CA ALA A 524 -17.13 43.19 7.63
C ALA A 524 -16.86 42.84 6.15
N LYS A 525 -16.89 43.84 5.25
CA LYS A 525 -16.47 43.68 3.85
C LYS A 525 -14.95 43.70 3.74
N GLY A 526 -14.37 42.66 3.16
CA GLY A 526 -13.04 42.72 2.53
C GLY A 526 -11.83 42.70 3.46
N ALA A 527 -11.66 41.64 4.24
CA ALA A 527 -10.32 41.26 4.70
C ALA A 527 -9.43 40.92 3.49
N SER A 528 -8.17 41.38 3.50
CA SER A 528 -7.14 40.83 2.62
C SER A 528 -6.71 39.45 3.10
N PRO A 529 -6.37 38.51 2.20
CA PRO A 529 -5.91 37.18 2.59
C PRO A 529 -4.58 37.30 3.36
N THR A 530 -4.65 36.97 4.65
CA THR A 530 -3.52 36.83 5.57
C THR A 530 -2.78 35.51 5.25
N PRO A 531 -1.49 35.35 5.58
CA PRO A 531 -0.83 34.05 5.55
C PRO A 531 -1.58 33.01 6.38
N GLY A 532 -1.29 31.71 6.17
CA GLY A 532 -2.00 30.63 6.87
C GLY A 532 -3.41 30.33 6.35
N THR A 533 -3.78 30.82 5.16
CA THR A 533 -5.09 30.56 4.56
C THR A 533 -5.17 29.19 3.86
N LEU A 534 -6.19 28.39 4.18
CA LEU A 534 -6.49 27.06 3.63
C LEU A 534 -7.82 27.03 2.86
N PHE A 535 -7.91 26.20 1.83
CA PHE A 535 -9.09 26.00 0.99
C PHE A 535 -9.79 24.68 1.32
N PHE A 536 -11.10 24.74 1.59
CA PHE A 536 -11.96 23.56 1.69
C PHE A 536 -12.85 23.44 0.45
N GLY A 537 -12.79 22.27 -0.20
CA GLY A 537 -13.50 22.02 -1.46
C GLY A 537 -15.02 22.12 -1.38
N GLU A 538 -15.64 22.43 -2.52
CA GLU A 538 -17.07 22.73 -2.65
C GLU A 538 -18.00 21.52 -2.36
N SER A 539 -17.43 20.32 -2.12
CA SER A 539 -18.13 19.11 -1.68
C SER A 539 -18.13 18.90 -0.15
N ASN A 540 -17.55 19.82 0.64
CA ASN A 540 -17.52 19.73 2.11
C ASN A 540 -18.91 20.00 2.71
N PHE A 541 -19.35 19.18 3.67
CA PHE A 541 -20.64 19.32 4.40
C PHE A 541 -20.87 20.70 5.03
N ILE A 542 -19.82 21.48 5.29
CA ILE A 542 -19.92 22.87 5.75
C ILE A 542 -20.71 23.79 4.79
N THR A 543 -20.81 23.42 3.51
CA THR A 543 -21.66 24.09 2.49
C THR A 543 -23.16 24.00 2.80
N LEU A 544 -23.58 23.05 3.64
CA LEU A 544 -24.99 22.83 3.98
C LEU A 544 -25.46 23.69 5.16
N VAL A 545 -24.59 24.50 5.77
CA VAL A 545 -24.95 25.39 6.88
C VAL A 545 -25.69 26.63 6.37
N PRO A 546 -26.97 26.87 6.74
CA PRO A 546 -27.70 28.03 6.25
C PRO A 546 -27.13 29.33 6.82
N GLY A 547 -26.75 30.26 5.93
CA GLY A 547 -26.25 31.60 6.28
C GLY A 547 -24.98 32.01 5.54
N THR A 548 -24.11 31.05 5.18
CA THR A 548 -22.89 31.33 4.39
C THR A 548 -23.21 31.46 2.90
N ALA A 549 -23.84 32.57 2.53
CA ALA A 549 -24.24 32.83 1.15
C ALA A 549 -23.04 33.06 0.21
N HIS A 550 -22.79 32.09 -0.67
CA HIS A 550 -22.04 32.20 -1.94
C HIS A 550 -20.54 32.54 -1.89
N ASN A 551 -19.94 32.79 -0.73
CA ASN A 551 -18.47 32.87 -0.60
C ASN A 551 -17.89 31.49 -0.23
N ARG A 552 -16.95 31.01 -1.06
CA ARG A 552 -16.31 29.69 -0.97
C ARG A 552 -15.57 29.50 0.37
N HIS A 553 -15.55 28.25 0.85
CA HIS A 553 -15.07 27.93 2.20
C HIS A 553 -13.55 27.99 2.32
N VAL A 554 -13.07 29.20 2.60
CA VAL A 554 -11.68 29.54 2.86
C VAL A 554 -11.52 29.76 4.37
N PHE A 555 -10.58 29.06 4.99
CA PHE A 555 -10.30 29.15 6.43
C PHE A 555 -8.95 29.83 6.64
N SER A 556 -8.95 31.02 7.24
CA SER A 556 -7.73 31.66 7.72
C SER A 556 -7.35 31.07 9.06
N VAL A 557 -6.22 30.35 9.12
CA VAL A 557 -5.62 29.95 10.39
C VAL A 557 -5.12 31.23 11.08
N PRO A 558 -5.53 31.52 12.33
CA PRO A 558 -5.00 32.68 13.04
C PRO A 558 -3.53 32.47 13.37
N GLU A 559 -2.66 33.42 13.00
CA GLU A 559 -1.25 33.41 13.37
C GLU A 559 -1.13 33.50 14.90
N THR A 560 -0.56 32.46 15.53
CA THR A 560 -0.32 32.44 16.97
C THR A 560 0.97 33.19 17.28
N PRO A 561 1.08 33.94 18.40
CA PRO A 561 2.32 34.65 18.75
C PRO A 561 3.57 33.78 18.93
N GLN A 562 3.41 32.45 18.95
CA GLN A 562 4.51 31.48 19.02
C GLN A 562 5.10 31.12 17.65
N ASP A 563 4.38 31.33 16.54
CA ASP A 563 4.85 31.02 15.18
C ASP A 563 6.04 31.90 14.73
N ALA A 564 6.34 32.96 15.48
CA ALA A 564 7.41 33.92 15.21
C ALA A 564 8.75 33.64 15.96
N GLN A 565 8.87 32.56 16.75
CA GLN A 565 10.10 32.24 17.48
C GLN A 565 10.59 30.80 17.26
N ALA A 566 11.83 30.70 16.77
CA ALA A 566 12.75 29.55 16.78
C ALA A 566 12.16 28.12 16.69
N SER A 567 12.45 27.45 15.57
CA SER A 567 12.10 26.05 15.31
C SER A 567 12.57 25.08 16.41
N ASP A 568 11.62 24.51 17.15
CA ASP A 568 11.87 23.49 18.18
C ASP A 568 12.07 22.08 17.57
N ILE A 569 13.01 21.98 16.62
CA ILE A 569 13.51 20.70 16.11
C ILE A 569 14.31 20.05 17.24
N SER A 570 13.78 18.94 17.78
CA SER A 570 14.32 18.33 19.00
C SER A 570 15.84 18.09 18.93
N PRO A 571 16.59 18.19 20.04
CA PRO A 571 18.03 17.95 20.03
C PRO A 571 18.44 16.56 19.51
N ALA A 572 17.55 15.56 19.61
CA ALA A 572 17.73 14.24 19.01
C ALA A 572 17.57 14.29 17.48
N THR A 573 16.50 14.91 16.97
CA THR A 573 16.28 15.13 15.53
C THR A 573 17.43 15.94 14.92
N MET A 574 17.87 17.01 15.60
CA MET A 574 18.99 17.86 15.18
C MET A 574 20.34 17.12 15.19
N ARG A 575 20.49 16.04 15.98
CA ARG A 575 21.65 15.15 15.92
C ARG A 575 21.56 14.22 14.71
N TYR A 576 20.43 13.53 14.54
CA TYR A 576 20.15 12.66 13.40
C TYR A 576 20.35 13.38 12.04
N LEU A 577 19.85 14.61 11.90
CA LEU A 577 20.05 15.45 10.70
C LEU A 577 21.51 15.81 10.39
N LYS A 578 22.42 15.71 11.36
CA LYS A 578 23.86 15.91 11.18
C LYS A 578 24.58 14.59 10.87
N GLU A 579 24.19 13.51 11.53
CA GLU A 579 24.75 12.16 11.34
C GLU A 579 24.43 11.61 9.94
N GLU A 580 23.21 11.81 9.44
CA GLU A 580 22.80 11.52 8.04
C GLU A 580 23.42 12.50 7.01
N GLY A 581 24.12 13.55 7.47
CA GLY A 581 24.62 14.62 6.61
C GLY A 581 23.52 15.39 5.87
N ALA A 582 22.27 15.35 6.33
CA ALA A 582 21.15 16.06 5.69
C ALA A 582 21.37 17.58 5.63
N LEU A 583 22.07 18.11 6.64
CA LEU A 583 22.50 19.51 6.73
C LEU A 583 23.80 19.82 5.99
N THR A 584 24.46 18.83 5.38
CA THR A 584 25.72 18.95 4.64
C THR A 584 25.46 19.30 3.17
N LEU A 585 26.06 20.40 2.74
CA LEU A 585 26.04 20.91 1.37
C LEU A 585 27.49 20.89 0.84
N PRO A 586 27.71 20.71 -0.48
CA PRO A 586 29.01 21.00 -1.10
C PRO A 586 29.33 22.49 -1.00
N ASP A 587 30.58 22.87 -1.29
CA ASP A 587 30.95 24.28 -1.39
C ASP A 587 30.15 25.01 -2.50
N LEU A 588 29.90 26.30 -2.31
CA LEU A 588 29.13 27.09 -3.26
C LEU A 588 29.80 27.15 -4.65
N GLN A 589 31.13 27.14 -4.72
CA GLN A 589 31.86 27.10 -5.99
C GLN A 589 31.73 25.74 -6.70
N THR A 590 31.76 24.62 -5.95
CA THR A 590 31.71 23.29 -6.57
C THR A 590 30.29 22.86 -6.95
N CYS A 591 29.25 23.35 -6.27
CA CYS A 591 27.86 23.07 -6.63
C CYS A 591 27.24 24.08 -7.61
N LEU A 592 27.88 25.23 -7.85
CA LEU A 592 27.40 26.25 -8.80
C LEU A 592 27.13 25.72 -10.22
N PRO A 593 27.99 24.89 -10.85
CA PRO A 593 27.72 24.37 -12.19
C PRO A 593 26.49 23.47 -12.25
N ALA A 594 26.18 22.74 -11.17
CA ALA A 594 24.95 21.94 -11.06
C ALA A 594 23.70 22.84 -10.97
N LEU A 595 23.77 23.96 -10.25
CA LEU A 595 22.70 24.96 -10.20
C LEU A 595 22.53 25.69 -11.54
N GLN A 596 23.62 25.96 -12.26
CA GLN A 596 23.57 26.46 -13.63
C GLN A 596 22.96 25.44 -14.59
N ALA A 597 23.26 24.14 -14.45
CA ALA A 597 22.64 23.07 -15.23
C ALA A 597 21.13 22.96 -14.96
N TYR A 598 20.69 23.09 -13.70
CA TYR A 598 19.26 23.22 -13.33
C TYR A 598 18.60 24.38 -14.09
N PHE A 599 19.18 25.58 -14.01
CA PHE A 599 18.60 26.77 -14.64
C PHE A 599 18.71 26.80 -16.17
N LYS A 600 19.63 26.03 -16.76
CA LYS A 600 19.80 25.92 -18.21
C LYS A 600 18.87 24.87 -18.84
N TRP A 601 18.67 23.72 -18.19
CA TRP A 601 18.01 22.56 -18.83
C TRP A 601 16.67 22.16 -18.21
N PHE A 602 16.44 22.44 -16.92
CA PHE A 602 15.19 22.08 -16.23
C PHE A 602 14.24 23.26 -16.09
N HIS A 603 14.74 24.39 -15.59
CA HIS A 603 13.94 25.58 -15.31
C HIS A 603 13.16 26.12 -16.52
N PRO A 604 13.68 26.08 -17.77
CA PRO A 604 12.91 26.44 -18.97
C PRO A 604 11.68 25.57 -19.25
N CYS A 605 11.59 24.37 -18.66
CA CYS A 605 10.44 23.48 -18.80
C CYS A 605 9.47 23.60 -17.63
N PHE A 606 9.98 23.89 -16.42
CA PHE A 606 9.22 23.97 -15.18
C PHE A 606 9.68 25.18 -14.34
N PRO A 607 9.21 26.41 -14.66
CA PRO A 607 9.79 27.65 -14.14
C PRO A 607 9.29 28.01 -12.73
N ILE A 608 9.46 27.10 -11.76
CA ILE A 608 8.84 27.18 -10.41
C ILE A 608 9.55 28.14 -9.42
N LEU A 609 10.75 28.63 -9.75
CA LEU A 609 11.59 29.54 -8.95
C LEU A 609 11.81 30.86 -9.69
N ASP A 610 12.28 31.92 -9.04
CA ASP A 610 12.73 33.14 -9.73
C ASP A 610 14.27 33.22 -9.77
N ARG A 611 14.87 33.48 -10.95
CA ARG A 611 16.34 33.54 -11.11
C ARG A 611 16.98 34.64 -10.26
N ALA A 612 16.36 35.80 -10.15
CA ALA A 612 16.90 36.93 -9.39
C ALA A 612 16.76 36.67 -7.89
N GLU A 613 15.61 36.17 -7.45
CA GLU A 613 15.37 35.80 -6.05
C GLU A 613 16.36 34.71 -5.57
N ILE A 614 16.56 33.66 -6.35
CA ILE A 614 17.51 32.58 -6.01
C ILE A 614 18.96 33.09 -6.05
N THR A 615 19.33 33.95 -7.00
CA THR A 615 20.66 34.58 -7.03
C THR A 615 20.90 35.41 -5.76
N GLN A 616 19.91 36.20 -5.33
CA GLN A 616 19.98 37.00 -4.11
C GLN A 616 20.05 36.13 -2.84
N LYS A 617 19.20 35.10 -2.74
CA LYS A 617 19.18 34.16 -1.60
C LYS A 617 20.48 33.35 -1.48
N LEU A 618 21.13 33.00 -2.58
CA LEU A 618 22.44 32.35 -2.58
C LEU A 618 23.56 33.32 -2.18
N ALA A 619 23.60 34.54 -2.75
CA ALA A 619 24.58 35.56 -2.38
C ALA A 619 24.49 35.96 -0.89
N ALA A 620 23.30 35.91 -0.30
CA ALA A 620 23.05 36.14 1.13
C ALA A 620 23.23 34.88 2.02
N MET A 621 23.56 33.71 1.45
CA MET A 621 23.59 32.41 2.13
C MET A 621 22.30 32.06 2.89
N ALA A 622 21.16 32.57 2.40
CA ALA A 622 19.84 32.54 3.03
C ALA A 622 18.83 31.65 2.26
N ILE A 623 19.29 30.83 1.31
CA ILE A 623 18.45 29.83 0.63
C ILE A 623 18.08 28.69 1.60
N SER A 624 16.87 28.14 1.44
CA SER A 624 16.46 26.95 2.19
C SER A 624 17.35 25.76 1.87
N ARG A 625 17.82 25.07 2.92
CA ARG A 625 18.59 23.82 2.79
C ARG A 625 17.78 22.72 2.12
N LEU A 626 16.47 22.64 2.41
CA LEU A 626 15.58 21.65 1.81
C LEU A 626 15.49 21.87 0.29
N LEU A 627 15.22 23.11 -0.13
CA LEU A 627 15.14 23.47 -1.54
C LEU A 627 16.48 23.28 -2.26
N LEU A 628 17.59 23.67 -1.62
CA LEU A 628 18.92 23.56 -2.23
C LEU A 628 19.32 22.09 -2.49
N GLN A 629 19.08 21.18 -1.54
CA GLN A 629 19.32 19.74 -1.77
C GLN A 629 18.46 19.22 -2.95
N ALA A 630 17.21 19.67 -3.08
CA ALA A 630 16.32 19.28 -4.18
C ALA A 630 16.71 19.92 -5.53
N MET A 631 17.16 21.17 -5.55
CA MET A 631 17.71 21.82 -6.74
C MET A 631 18.98 21.11 -7.22
N LEU A 632 19.88 20.73 -6.30
CA LEU A 632 21.11 20.00 -6.63
C LEU A 632 20.82 18.57 -7.12
N PHE A 633 19.83 17.88 -6.54
CA PHE A 633 19.36 16.58 -7.05
C PHE A 633 18.94 16.65 -8.54
N ILE A 634 18.26 17.73 -8.94
CA ILE A 634 17.90 17.96 -10.34
C ILE A 634 19.10 18.43 -11.15
N GLY A 635 19.93 19.34 -10.63
CA GLY A 635 21.16 19.81 -11.29
C GLY A 635 22.11 18.68 -11.65
N ALA A 636 22.30 17.72 -10.74
CA ALA A 636 23.06 16.49 -10.95
C ALA A 636 22.49 15.59 -12.08
N THR A 637 21.23 15.76 -12.48
CA THR A 637 20.68 15.07 -13.66
C THR A 637 21.25 15.63 -14.98
N TYR A 638 21.71 16.89 -15.00
CA TYR A 638 22.08 17.59 -16.24
C TYR A 638 23.51 18.14 -16.33
N CYS A 639 24.24 18.26 -15.22
CA CYS A 639 25.65 18.68 -15.26
C CYS A 639 26.55 17.59 -15.86
N ASP A 640 27.79 17.95 -16.17
CA ASP A 640 28.92 17.04 -16.46
C ASP A 640 29.35 16.22 -15.22
N GLU A 641 30.14 15.16 -15.44
CA GLU A 641 30.66 14.29 -14.37
C GLU A 641 31.84 14.93 -13.59
N GLU A 642 32.50 15.93 -14.16
CA GLU A 642 33.53 16.74 -13.46
C GLU A 642 32.88 17.53 -12.31
N THR A 643 31.71 18.11 -12.55
CA THR A 643 30.87 18.75 -11.51
C THR A 643 30.40 17.73 -10.47
N ILE A 644 30.00 16.52 -10.87
CA ILE A 644 29.57 15.45 -9.94
C ILE A 644 30.72 15.07 -8.98
N THR A 645 31.91 14.83 -9.53
CA THR A 645 33.11 14.46 -8.76
C THR A 645 33.65 15.63 -7.95
N GLY A 646 33.60 16.86 -8.47
CA GLY A 646 33.94 18.10 -7.75
C GLY A 646 32.99 18.43 -6.59
N MET A 647 31.74 17.97 -6.63
CA MET A 647 30.82 18.00 -5.46
C MET A 647 31.11 16.90 -4.42
N GLY A 648 32.06 16.00 -4.68
CA GLY A 648 32.48 14.94 -3.75
C GLY A 648 31.69 13.63 -3.84
N PHE A 649 31.01 13.37 -4.97
CA PHE A 649 30.33 12.11 -5.24
C PHE A 649 31.14 11.23 -6.21
N ARG A 650 31.03 9.91 -6.11
CA ARG A 650 31.70 8.97 -7.04
C ARG A 650 31.14 9.05 -8.45
N ASP A 651 29.82 9.16 -8.54
CA ASP A 651 29.07 9.12 -9.80
C ASP A 651 27.69 9.80 -9.66
N ARG A 652 27.03 9.99 -10.81
CA ARG A 652 25.71 10.63 -10.93
C ARG A 652 24.59 9.90 -10.18
N THR A 653 24.64 8.58 -10.05
CA THR A 653 23.70 7.79 -9.26
C THR A 653 23.86 8.11 -7.78
N GLU A 654 25.08 8.07 -7.26
CA GLU A 654 25.35 8.38 -5.85
C GLU A 654 24.93 9.82 -5.51
N ALA A 655 25.32 10.79 -6.34
CA ALA A 655 24.91 12.18 -6.20
C ALA A 655 23.39 12.31 -6.11
N LYS A 656 22.64 11.78 -7.10
CA LYS A 656 21.18 11.86 -7.12
C LYS A 656 20.53 11.16 -5.93
N ARG A 657 21.02 9.97 -5.55
CA ARG A 657 20.51 9.18 -4.39
C ARG A 657 20.70 9.93 -3.08
N LEU A 658 21.89 10.49 -2.84
CA LEU A 658 22.21 11.19 -1.61
C LEU A 658 21.50 12.56 -1.52
N LEU A 659 21.49 13.35 -2.60
CA LEU A 659 20.83 14.67 -2.61
C LEU A 659 19.30 14.54 -2.41
N TYR A 660 18.64 13.59 -3.09
CA TYR A 660 17.24 13.25 -2.81
C TYR A 660 17.05 12.70 -1.40
N GLY A 661 17.92 11.81 -0.92
CA GLY A 661 17.86 11.25 0.43
C GLY A 661 17.92 12.33 1.52
N ARG A 662 18.84 13.28 1.40
CA ARG A 662 18.98 14.44 2.30
C ARG A 662 17.76 15.35 2.27
N ALA A 663 17.24 15.68 1.08
CA ALA A 663 15.99 16.44 0.95
C ALA A 663 14.79 15.71 1.61
N ARG A 664 14.67 14.40 1.38
CA ARG A 664 13.62 13.54 1.97
C ARG A 664 13.70 13.50 3.50
N ILE A 665 14.91 13.45 4.06
CA ILE A 665 15.15 13.46 5.52
C ILE A 665 14.79 14.83 6.12
N LEU A 666 15.18 15.94 5.47
CA LEU A 666 14.78 17.29 5.89
C LEU A 666 13.25 17.51 5.82
N PHE A 667 12.58 16.94 4.81
CA PHE A 667 11.12 16.95 4.72
C PHE A 667 10.46 16.16 5.87
N HIS A 668 10.93 14.95 6.16
CA HIS A 668 10.40 14.14 7.27
C HIS A 668 10.66 14.75 8.67
N ALA A 669 11.65 15.63 8.81
CA ALA A 669 11.92 16.39 10.02
C ALA A 669 11.13 17.71 10.13
N ASP A 670 10.18 17.98 9.21
CA ASP A 670 9.39 19.22 9.11
C ASP A 670 10.29 20.49 9.15
N TRP A 671 11.42 20.44 8.44
CA TRP A 671 12.44 21.50 8.44
C TRP A 671 11.93 22.81 7.83
N GLU A 672 11.14 22.71 6.75
CA GLU A 672 10.68 23.88 6.00
C GLU A 672 9.28 24.34 6.43
N LYS A 673 9.15 25.65 6.67
CA LYS A 673 7.92 26.30 7.13
C LYS A 673 7.29 27.16 6.05
N ASP A 674 8.08 27.69 5.10
CA ASP A 674 7.55 28.36 3.92
C ASP A 674 6.84 27.34 3.02
N ARG A 675 5.51 27.49 2.89
CA ARG A 675 4.67 26.56 2.15
C ARG A 675 4.92 26.61 0.63
N MET A 676 5.39 27.72 0.07
CA MET A 676 5.76 27.80 -1.34
C MET A 676 7.09 27.08 -1.59
N ILE A 677 8.09 27.28 -0.73
CA ILE A 677 9.38 26.56 -0.80
C ILE A 677 9.16 25.05 -0.61
N LEU A 678 8.26 24.65 0.28
CA LEU A 678 7.87 23.26 0.48
C LEU A 678 7.20 22.67 -0.76
N ILE A 679 6.23 23.37 -1.38
CA ILE A 679 5.59 22.93 -2.64
C ILE A 679 6.61 22.84 -3.79
N GLN A 680 7.49 23.84 -3.95
CA GLN A 680 8.56 23.84 -4.95
C GLN A 680 9.48 22.62 -4.76
N THR A 681 9.93 22.36 -3.53
CA THR A 681 10.79 21.20 -3.22
C THR A 681 10.08 19.88 -3.53
N LEU A 682 8.83 19.69 -3.08
CA LEU A 682 8.08 18.47 -3.31
C LEU A 682 7.80 18.22 -4.80
N PHE A 683 7.62 19.28 -5.58
CA PHE A 683 7.56 19.19 -7.04
C PHE A 683 8.89 18.70 -7.64
N LEU A 684 10.05 19.23 -7.20
CA LEU A 684 11.36 18.72 -7.65
C LEU A 684 11.56 17.26 -7.24
N MET A 685 11.16 16.87 -6.02
CA MET A 685 11.22 15.47 -5.56
C MET A 685 10.34 14.52 -6.40
N SER A 686 9.30 15.03 -7.08
CA SER A 686 8.48 14.25 -8.04
C SER A 686 9.22 13.76 -9.28
N PHE A 687 10.50 14.12 -9.44
CA PHE A 687 11.39 13.60 -10.50
C PHE A 687 12.26 12.44 -10.02
N TRP A 688 12.16 12.03 -8.74
CA TRP A 688 12.76 10.78 -8.25
C TRP A 688 12.09 9.56 -8.87
N ARG A 689 12.92 8.56 -9.21
CA ARG A 689 12.52 7.19 -9.54
C ARG A 689 13.46 6.25 -8.78
N GLY A 690 12.95 5.64 -7.72
CA GLY A 690 13.64 4.58 -6.99
C GLY A 690 13.51 3.24 -7.70
N ASP A 691 13.96 2.17 -7.04
CA ASP A 691 13.76 0.79 -7.48
C ASP A 691 12.27 0.37 -7.46
N ALA A 692 11.96 -0.84 -7.93
CA ALA A 692 10.59 -1.34 -8.03
C ALA A 692 9.89 -1.59 -6.67
N ARG A 693 10.61 -1.46 -5.55
CA ARG A 693 10.10 -1.58 -4.17
C ARG A 693 10.00 -0.21 -3.46
N ASP A 694 10.53 0.89 -4.02
CA ASP A 694 10.42 2.23 -3.44
C ASP A 694 9.01 2.81 -3.64
N VAL A 695 8.18 2.67 -2.60
CA VAL A 695 6.82 3.22 -2.52
C VAL A 695 6.77 4.75 -2.64
N ARG A 696 7.91 5.47 -2.52
CA ARG A 696 8.01 6.93 -2.66
C ARG A 696 8.48 7.33 -4.05
N ASP A 697 7.77 6.83 -5.06
CA ASP A 697 8.00 7.09 -6.48
C ASP A 697 7.49 8.47 -6.97
N VAL A 698 7.58 8.71 -8.28
CA VAL A 698 6.94 9.85 -8.97
C VAL A 698 5.48 10.02 -8.55
N ARG A 699 4.70 8.93 -8.52
CA ARG A 699 3.27 8.96 -8.24
C ARG A 699 2.97 9.25 -6.78
N TYR A 700 3.81 8.85 -5.82
CA TYR A 700 3.75 9.29 -4.43
C TYR A 700 3.97 10.80 -4.30
N TRP A 701 5.11 11.32 -4.74
CA TRP A 701 5.47 12.74 -4.56
C TRP A 701 4.52 13.68 -5.29
N LEU A 702 4.01 13.30 -6.47
CA LEU A 702 2.93 14.04 -7.13
C LEU A 702 1.65 14.08 -6.29
N GLY A 703 1.29 12.97 -5.63
CA GLY A 703 0.14 12.95 -4.71
C GLY A 703 0.30 13.96 -3.57
N VAL A 704 1.48 14.01 -2.95
CA VAL A 704 1.77 14.95 -1.84
C VAL A 704 1.72 16.40 -2.32
N VAL A 705 2.42 16.75 -3.40
CA VAL A 705 2.50 18.15 -3.86
C VAL A 705 1.17 18.68 -4.40
N ILE A 706 0.38 17.84 -5.09
CA ILE A 706 -0.97 18.19 -5.55
C ILE A 706 -1.87 18.47 -4.35
N THR A 707 -1.93 17.55 -3.38
CA THR A 707 -2.75 17.72 -2.16
C THR A 707 -2.41 19.01 -1.42
N LEU A 708 -1.11 19.34 -1.29
CA LEU A 708 -0.66 20.56 -0.62
C LEU A 708 -0.96 21.83 -1.43
N ALA A 709 -0.77 21.81 -2.75
CA ALA A 709 -1.09 22.93 -3.64
C ALA A 709 -2.62 23.19 -3.71
N GLU A 710 -3.44 22.14 -3.72
CA GLU A 710 -4.89 22.24 -3.67
C GLU A 710 -5.36 22.79 -2.32
N SER A 711 -4.79 22.31 -1.20
CA SER A 711 -5.08 22.80 0.16
C SER A 711 -4.74 24.29 0.35
N HIS A 712 -3.71 24.80 -0.33
CA HIS A 712 -3.37 26.24 -0.35
C HIS A 712 -4.06 27.02 -1.48
N GLY A 713 -4.98 26.40 -2.21
CA GLY A 713 -5.80 27.05 -3.23
C GLY A 713 -5.02 27.49 -4.48
N LEU A 714 -3.87 26.89 -4.79
CA LEU A 714 -3.08 27.26 -5.98
C LEU A 714 -3.88 27.05 -7.28
N HIS A 715 -4.78 26.06 -7.29
CA HIS A 715 -5.70 25.72 -8.38
C HIS A 715 -6.88 26.71 -8.60
N ARG A 716 -7.01 27.78 -7.80
CA ARG A 716 -8.16 28.72 -7.83
C ARG A 716 -7.78 30.13 -8.27
N SER A 717 -8.74 30.84 -8.87
CA SER A 717 -8.59 32.22 -9.37
C SER A 717 -8.07 33.20 -8.31
N GLU A 718 -7.15 34.06 -8.72
CA GLU A 718 -6.46 35.03 -7.85
C GLU A 718 -7.40 36.04 -7.18
N LYS A 719 -8.57 36.30 -7.78
CA LYS A 719 -9.63 37.19 -7.26
C LYS A 719 -10.11 36.85 -5.84
N ILE A 720 -9.74 35.66 -5.34
CA ILE A 720 -10.15 35.08 -4.06
C ILE A 720 -8.95 34.94 -3.10
N MET A 721 -7.70 34.99 -3.58
CA MET A 721 -6.55 34.37 -2.89
C MET A 721 -5.31 35.26 -2.66
N SER A 722 -5.10 36.36 -3.39
CA SER A 722 -3.98 37.28 -3.14
C SER A 722 -4.28 38.71 -3.64
N LYS A 723 -3.55 39.69 -3.08
CA LYS A 723 -3.42 41.05 -3.65
C LYS A 723 -1.99 41.39 -4.09
N ASP A 724 -1.00 40.57 -3.78
CA ASP A 724 0.38 40.74 -4.28
C ASP A 724 0.49 40.14 -5.70
N PRO A 725 0.80 40.95 -6.73
CA PRO A 725 0.98 40.45 -8.09
C PRO A 725 2.18 39.51 -8.25
N THR A 726 3.19 39.58 -7.38
CA THR A 726 4.42 38.78 -7.48
C THR A 726 4.15 37.34 -7.06
N LEU A 727 3.61 37.15 -5.85
CA LEU A 727 3.15 35.85 -5.35
C LEU A 727 2.04 35.25 -6.21
N SER A 728 1.17 36.08 -6.80
CA SER A 728 0.20 35.66 -7.82
C SER A 728 0.86 35.01 -9.05
N LYS A 729 1.76 35.72 -9.74
CA LYS A 729 2.53 35.16 -10.88
C LYS A 729 3.23 33.86 -10.49
N MET A 730 3.83 33.79 -9.30
CA MET A 730 4.50 32.57 -8.82
C MET A 730 3.52 31.40 -8.58
N ARG A 731 2.32 31.64 -8.02
CA ARG A 731 1.28 30.60 -7.88
C ARG A 731 0.88 30.00 -9.22
N ARG A 732 0.67 30.83 -10.26
CA ARG A 732 0.38 30.34 -11.63
C ARG A 732 1.52 29.50 -12.20
N ARG A 733 2.77 29.96 -12.07
CA ARG A 733 3.96 29.21 -12.53
C ARG A 733 4.08 27.83 -11.86
N ILE A 734 3.91 27.77 -10.54
CA ILE A 734 3.98 26.53 -9.76
C ILE A 734 2.81 25.60 -10.13
N TRP A 735 1.57 26.07 -10.10
CA TRP A 735 0.40 25.23 -10.38
C TRP A 735 0.45 24.63 -11.78
N TRP A 736 0.72 25.45 -12.80
CA TRP A 736 0.76 24.96 -14.18
C TRP A 736 1.95 24.03 -14.44
N SER A 737 3.07 24.19 -13.71
CA SER A 737 4.18 23.21 -13.74
C SER A 737 3.76 21.86 -13.12
N ILE A 738 3.08 21.87 -11.97
CA ILE A 738 2.50 20.66 -11.35
C ILE A 738 1.51 20.00 -12.32
N TYR A 739 0.61 20.77 -12.92
CA TYR A 739 -0.38 20.28 -13.88
C TYR A 739 0.27 19.59 -15.10
N VAL A 740 1.24 20.23 -15.74
CA VAL A 740 1.96 19.65 -16.90
C VAL A 740 2.67 18.35 -16.51
N ARG A 741 3.32 18.33 -15.35
CA ARG A 741 4.01 17.14 -14.82
C ARG A 741 3.03 16.00 -14.47
N GLU A 742 1.87 16.32 -13.92
CA GLU A 742 0.81 15.36 -13.59
C GLU A 742 0.30 14.66 -14.84
N ARG A 743 -0.16 15.43 -15.84
CA ARG A 743 -0.71 14.87 -17.09
C ARG A 743 0.34 14.04 -17.84
N GLN A 744 1.61 14.46 -17.83
CA GLN A 744 2.72 13.66 -18.34
C GLN A 744 2.88 12.34 -17.58
N ALA A 745 2.95 12.37 -16.24
CA ALA A 745 3.14 11.17 -15.44
C ALA A 745 1.95 10.19 -15.50
N ALA A 746 0.72 10.70 -15.56
CA ALA A 746 -0.50 9.92 -15.73
C ALA A 746 -0.49 9.14 -17.06
N ALA A 747 -0.20 9.83 -18.18
CA ALA A 747 -0.02 9.19 -19.48
C ALA A 747 1.16 8.20 -19.49
N SER A 748 2.31 8.58 -18.95
CA SER A 748 3.53 7.75 -18.89
C SER A 748 3.38 6.47 -18.07
N LEU A 749 2.34 6.33 -17.26
CA LEU A 749 2.08 5.16 -16.41
C LEU A 749 0.77 4.43 -16.78
N GLY A 750 -0.01 4.93 -17.74
CA GLY A 750 -1.33 4.38 -18.08
C GLY A 750 -2.38 4.53 -16.96
N LEU A 751 -2.25 5.58 -16.12
CA LEU A 751 -3.06 5.75 -14.91
C LEU A 751 -3.97 6.99 -15.00
N PRO A 752 -5.13 6.99 -14.33
CA PRO A 752 -5.99 8.18 -14.25
C PRO A 752 -5.25 9.37 -13.60
N SER A 753 -5.46 10.55 -14.17
CA SER A 753 -5.04 11.82 -13.58
C SER A 753 -5.69 12.06 -12.22
N ARG A 754 -4.96 12.72 -11.33
CA ARG A 754 -5.48 13.22 -10.04
C ARG A 754 -6.16 14.57 -10.16
N ILE A 755 -5.59 15.47 -10.93
CA ILE A 755 -6.14 16.82 -11.11
C ILE A 755 -7.35 16.73 -12.05
N ARG A 756 -8.49 17.23 -11.58
CA ARG A 756 -9.72 17.37 -12.36
C ARG A 756 -9.82 18.80 -12.91
N ASP A 757 -10.13 18.93 -14.20
CA ASP A 757 -10.26 20.24 -14.85
C ASP A 757 -11.49 20.99 -14.29
N GLU A 758 -12.51 20.27 -13.81
CA GLU A 758 -13.73 20.84 -13.23
C GLU A 758 -13.52 21.56 -11.88
N ASP A 759 -12.51 21.15 -11.10
CA ASP A 759 -12.26 21.71 -9.75
C ASP A 759 -11.35 22.96 -9.81
N CYS A 760 -10.75 23.23 -10.97
CA CYS A 760 -9.77 24.29 -11.21
C CYS A 760 -10.40 25.53 -11.86
N ASP A 761 -10.21 26.72 -11.25
CA ASP A 761 -10.60 28.00 -11.88
C ASP A 761 -9.49 29.07 -11.92
N ILE A 762 -8.24 28.65 -11.70
CA ILE A 762 -7.04 29.47 -11.96
C ILE A 762 -6.97 30.00 -13.39
N GLU A 763 -6.45 31.22 -13.55
CA GLU A 763 -6.15 31.82 -14.84
C GLU A 763 -5.05 31.04 -15.59
N ALA A 764 -5.15 30.98 -16.93
CA ALA A 764 -4.15 30.32 -17.78
C ALA A 764 -2.79 31.04 -17.71
N LEU A 765 -1.69 30.26 -17.74
CA LEU A 765 -0.34 30.81 -17.73
C LEU A 765 -0.10 31.70 -18.96
N SER A 766 0.45 32.89 -18.74
CA SER A 766 0.71 33.90 -19.76
C SER A 766 2.20 34.22 -19.87
N ALA A 767 2.60 34.90 -20.94
CA ALA A 767 3.96 35.46 -21.03
C ALA A 767 4.26 36.43 -19.87
N SER A 768 3.23 37.14 -19.37
CA SER A 768 3.42 38.12 -18.28
C SER A 768 3.85 37.48 -16.97
N ASP A 769 3.53 36.21 -16.74
CA ASP A 769 3.93 35.48 -15.54
C ASP A 769 5.44 35.24 -15.44
N LEU A 770 6.13 35.22 -16.59
CA LEU A 770 7.56 34.91 -16.71
C LEU A 770 8.43 36.16 -16.94
N GLU A 771 7.85 37.35 -16.97
CA GLU A 771 8.54 38.64 -17.16
C GLU A 771 9.74 38.87 -16.20
N SER A 772 9.64 38.40 -14.95
CA SER A 772 10.70 38.58 -13.95
C SER A 772 11.99 37.84 -14.33
N ASP A 773 11.85 36.65 -14.93
CA ASP A 773 12.95 35.82 -15.41
C ASP A 773 13.56 36.35 -16.73
N THR A 774 12.87 37.25 -17.45
CA THR A 774 13.34 37.81 -18.74
C THR A 774 14.11 39.12 -18.62
N ASN A 775 14.13 39.77 -17.45
CA ASN A 775 14.69 41.12 -17.30
C ASN A 775 16.24 41.11 -17.30
N PRO A 776 16.93 41.64 -18.34
CA PRO A 776 18.37 41.49 -18.50
C PRO A 776 19.20 42.45 -17.63
N THR A 777 18.56 43.36 -16.88
CA THR A 777 19.26 44.37 -16.06
C THR A 777 19.82 43.83 -14.74
N VAL A 778 19.40 42.64 -14.31
CA VAL A 778 20.00 41.93 -13.18
C VAL A 778 20.97 40.89 -13.74
N ALA A 779 22.25 41.00 -13.36
CA ALA A 779 23.30 40.05 -13.73
C ALA A 779 23.10 38.69 -13.01
N SER A 780 22.13 37.91 -13.51
CA SER A 780 21.80 36.57 -13.03
C SER A 780 23.01 35.63 -13.14
N LEU A 781 23.36 35.01 -12.01
CA LEU A 781 24.40 33.97 -11.88
C LEU A 781 24.11 32.72 -12.73
N PHE A 782 22.90 32.64 -13.28
CA PHE A 782 22.34 31.52 -14.02
C PHE A 782 21.93 31.87 -15.46
N GLY A 783 22.27 33.08 -15.92
CA GLY A 783 21.81 33.62 -17.22
C GLY A 783 20.33 34.03 -17.22
N ALA A 784 19.88 34.55 -18.36
CA ALA A 784 18.53 35.09 -18.58
C ALA A 784 17.56 34.06 -19.18
N CYS A 785 16.26 34.34 -19.15
CA CYS A 785 15.25 33.55 -19.84
C CYS A 785 15.07 34.01 -21.30
N GLU A 786 15.34 33.13 -22.26
CA GLU A 786 15.09 33.38 -23.67
C GLU A 786 13.58 33.44 -24.00
N PRO A 787 13.14 34.22 -25.01
CA PRO A 787 11.73 34.29 -25.41
C PRO A 787 11.13 32.93 -25.78
N GLN A 788 11.96 32.02 -26.32
CA GLN A 788 11.55 30.66 -26.68
C GLN A 788 11.10 29.86 -25.45
N HIS A 789 11.72 30.05 -24.28
CA HIS A 789 11.32 29.35 -23.06
C HIS A 789 9.93 29.78 -22.59
N VAL A 790 9.63 31.09 -22.66
CA VAL A 790 8.32 31.65 -22.28
C VAL A 790 7.20 31.03 -23.13
N ILE A 791 7.43 30.95 -24.45
CA ILE A 791 6.49 30.35 -25.41
C ILE A 791 6.36 28.84 -25.17
N TYR A 792 7.48 28.13 -24.92
CA TYR A 792 7.48 26.71 -24.64
C TYR A 792 6.59 26.34 -23.45
N VAL A 793 6.74 26.99 -22.30
CA VAL A 793 5.96 26.64 -21.10
C VAL A 793 4.46 26.88 -21.32
N VAL A 794 4.08 28.02 -21.92
CA VAL A 794 2.66 28.30 -22.25
C VAL A 794 2.09 27.24 -23.20
N LYS A 795 2.83 26.86 -24.25
CA LYS A 795 2.37 25.84 -25.20
C LYS A 795 2.36 24.43 -24.62
N MET A 796 3.24 24.12 -23.66
CA MET A 796 3.21 22.87 -22.90
C MET A 796 2.01 22.78 -21.94
N VAL A 797 1.54 23.91 -21.39
CA VAL A 797 0.27 23.96 -20.63
C VAL A 797 -0.92 23.63 -21.54
N GLU A 798 -1.01 24.27 -22.72
CA GLU A 798 -2.06 23.96 -23.70
C GLU A 798 -2.04 22.47 -24.09
N ILE A 799 -0.87 21.90 -24.38
CA ILE A 799 -0.75 20.49 -24.81
C ILE A 799 -1.03 19.50 -23.67
N ALA A 800 -0.72 19.84 -22.41
CA ALA A 800 -1.07 19.03 -21.26
C ALA A 800 -2.60 18.94 -21.04
N ARG A 801 -3.35 20.00 -21.40
CA ARG A 801 -4.83 19.98 -21.40
C ARG A 801 -5.43 19.16 -22.56
N LEU A 802 -4.71 19.01 -23.67
CA LEU A 802 -5.05 18.02 -24.70
C LEU A 802 -4.76 16.59 -24.19
N LEU A 803 -3.58 16.37 -23.59
CA LEU A 803 -3.17 15.07 -23.04
C LEU A 803 -4.14 14.56 -21.97
N GLY A 804 -4.61 15.43 -21.07
CA GLY A 804 -5.66 15.11 -20.10
C GLY A 804 -6.91 14.49 -20.77
N ARG A 805 -7.47 15.15 -21.79
CA ARG A 805 -8.63 14.60 -22.52
C ARG A 805 -8.33 13.30 -23.27
N VAL A 806 -7.10 13.09 -23.74
CA VAL A 806 -6.70 11.80 -24.34
C VAL A 806 -6.68 10.68 -23.28
N ILE A 807 -6.22 10.97 -22.06
CA ILE A 807 -6.32 10.05 -20.92
C ILE A 807 -7.81 9.74 -20.63
N ASP A 808 -8.63 10.79 -20.47
CA ASP A 808 -10.04 10.67 -20.07
C ASP A 808 -10.90 9.91 -21.11
N VAL A 809 -10.61 10.06 -22.41
CA VAL A 809 -11.35 9.42 -23.52
C VAL A 809 -10.89 7.98 -23.80
N GLN A 810 -9.67 7.58 -23.39
CA GLN A 810 -9.10 6.29 -23.79
C GLN A 810 -8.74 5.32 -22.64
N PHE A 811 -8.47 5.82 -21.43
CA PHE A 811 -7.98 5.00 -20.32
C PHE A 811 -8.97 4.87 -19.15
N VAL A 812 -10.12 5.57 -19.19
CA VAL A 812 -11.15 5.51 -18.12
C VAL A 812 -11.93 4.19 -18.17
N PRO A 813 -11.91 3.36 -17.10
CA PRO A 813 -12.59 2.08 -17.11
C PRO A 813 -14.12 2.18 -17.27
N GLY A 814 -14.67 1.35 -18.14
CA GLY A 814 -16.12 1.10 -18.22
C GLY A 814 -16.89 1.92 -19.25
N GLN A 815 -16.27 2.88 -19.96
CA GLN A 815 -16.87 3.45 -21.17
C GLN A 815 -17.05 2.34 -22.23
N LYS A 816 -18.22 2.31 -22.89
CA LYS A 816 -18.58 1.25 -23.87
C LYS A 816 -18.99 1.77 -25.25
N THR A 817 -18.83 3.07 -25.50
CA THR A 817 -19.44 3.76 -26.64
C THR A 817 -18.57 4.93 -27.11
N HIS A 818 -18.35 5.03 -28.43
CA HIS A 818 -17.88 6.22 -29.15
C HIS A 818 -16.40 6.69 -29.01
N HIS A 819 -15.45 5.82 -28.63
CA HIS A 819 -13.99 6.14 -28.72
C HIS A 819 -13.53 6.65 -30.11
N VAL A 820 -14.19 6.22 -31.20
CA VAL A 820 -13.81 6.59 -32.58
C VAL A 820 -14.23 8.02 -32.93
N ASP A 821 -15.33 8.51 -32.36
CA ASP A 821 -15.99 9.74 -32.82
C ASP A 821 -15.34 11.01 -32.24
N HIS A 822 -14.58 10.87 -31.15
CA HIS A 822 -13.76 11.95 -30.58
C HIS A 822 -12.37 12.08 -31.21
N ILE A 823 -11.90 11.08 -31.97
CA ILE A 823 -10.57 11.12 -32.62
C ILE A 823 -10.43 12.31 -33.58
N PRO A 824 -11.41 12.63 -34.47
CA PRO A 824 -11.33 13.80 -35.33
C PRO A 824 -11.30 15.14 -34.57
N GLU A 825 -12.00 15.25 -33.43
CA GLU A 825 -11.95 16.46 -32.58
C GLU A 825 -10.57 16.64 -31.96
N LEU A 826 -9.98 15.56 -31.43
CA LEU A 826 -8.68 15.57 -30.78
C LEU A 826 -7.54 15.83 -31.79
N ASP A 827 -7.57 15.21 -32.96
CA ASP A 827 -6.57 15.41 -34.03
C ASP A 827 -6.66 16.84 -34.60
N ALA A 828 -7.87 17.36 -34.83
CA ALA A 828 -8.08 18.75 -35.26
C ALA A 828 -7.57 19.77 -34.23
N ARG A 829 -7.81 19.55 -32.93
CA ARG A 829 -7.32 20.44 -31.86
C ARG A 829 -5.81 20.33 -31.64
N LEU A 830 -5.21 19.17 -31.89
CA LEU A 830 -3.76 18.98 -31.83
C LEU A 830 -3.03 19.63 -33.02
N GLU A 831 -3.62 19.59 -34.22
CA GLU A 831 -3.08 20.30 -35.37
C GLU A 831 -3.30 21.81 -35.27
N GLU A 832 -4.40 22.27 -34.67
CA GLU A 832 -4.60 23.70 -34.37
C GLU A 832 -3.59 24.22 -33.33
N TRP A 833 -3.31 23.44 -32.28
CA TRP A 833 -2.20 23.74 -31.37
C TRP A 833 -0.87 23.87 -32.11
N ARG A 834 -0.57 22.97 -33.06
CA ARG A 834 0.64 23.03 -33.88
C ARG A 834 0.71 24.30 -34.75
N ARG A 835 -0.41 24.72 -35.37
CA ARG A 835 -0.51 25.99 -36.13
C ARG A 835 -0.37 27.23 -35.25
N SER A 836 -0.62 27.11 -33.95
CA SER A 836 -0.50 28.21 -32.97
C SER A 836 0.92 28.43 -32.42
N LEU A 837 1.90 27.63 -32.85
CA LEU A 837 3.32 27.83 -32.57
C LEU A 837 3.90 28.98 -33.42
N PRO A 838 4.92 29.72 -32.97
CA PRO A 838 5.64 30.69 -33.81
C PRO A 838 6.39 30.01 -34.98
N PRO A 839 6.73 30.73 -36.07
CA PRO A 839 7.53 30.21 -37.18
C PRO A 839 8.86 29.56 -36.72
N GLU A 840 9.50 30.11 -35.69
CA GLU A 840 10.74 29.63 -35.08
C GLU A 840 10.57 28.30 -34.32
N MET A 841 9.33 27.83 -34.16
CA MET A 841 8.99 26.51 -33.59
C MET A 841 8.19 25.64 -34.59
N GLN A 842 7.66 26.22 -35.67
CA GLN A 842 7.07 25.52 -36.81
C GLN A 842 8.16 25.07 -37.81
N TYR A 843 9.13 24.28 -37.35
CA TYR A 843 10.14 23.71 -38.24
C TYR A 843 9.53 22.84 -39.36
N SER A 844 10.24 22.79 -40.48
CA SER A 844 9.79 22.24 -41.77
C SER A 844 9.32 20.78 -41.70
N SER A 845 8.63 20.30 -42.73
CA SER A 845 8.07 18.95 -42.78
C SER A 845 9.11 17.84 -42.62
N ASP A 846 10.37 18.05 -43.01
CA ASP A 846 11.43 17.03 -42.98
C ASP A 846 12.42 17.15 -41.81
N ASP A 847 12.46 18.28 -41.10
CA ASP A 847 13.28 18.46 -39.89
C ASP A 847 12.51 18.07 -38.61
N GLY A 848 13.25 17.69 -37.56
CA GLY A 848 12.72 17.03 -36.36
C GLY A 848 11.68 17.82 -35.54
N SER A 849 10.41 17.72 -35.92
CA SER A 849 9.25 18.30 -35.20
C SER A 849 9.12 17.82 -33.74
N SER A 850 8.69 18.69 -32.82
CA SER A 850 8.59 18.39 -31.37
C SER A 850 7.99 17.02 -30.99
N SER A 851 8.75 16.26 -30.19
CA SER A 851 8.47 14.86 -29.78
C SER A 851 7.13 14.64 -29.07
N ILE A 852 6.62 15.65 -28.35
CA ILE A 852 5.33 15.51 -27.64
C ILE A 852 4.11 15.55 -28.57
N TRP A 853 4.19 16.23 -29.72
CA TRP A 853 3.12 16.23 -30.73
C TRP A 853 3.05 14.87 -31.44
N THR A 854 4.19 14.28 -31.80
CA THR A 854 4.23 12.93 -32.38
C THR A 854 3.77 11.88 -31.38
N HIS A 855 4.19 11.95 -30.11
CA HIS A 855 3.73 11.05 -29.05
C HIS A 855 2.20 11.10 -28.86
N LEU A 856 1.61 12.30 -28.83
CA LEU A 856 0.15 12.46 -28.76
C LEU A 856 -0.59 11.85 -29.96
N ARG A 857 -0.02 11.90 -31.18
CA ARG A 857 -0.62 11.23 -32.35
C ARG A 857 -0.57 9.70 -32.26
N ILE A 858 0.46 9.13 -31.62
CA ILE A 858 0.48 7.70 -31.29
C ILE A 858 -0.67 7.39 -30.31
N LEU A 859 -0.78 8.12 -29.19
CA LEU A 859 -1.83 7.91 -28.21
C LEU A 859 -3.24 8.04 -28.82
N ILE A 860 -3.52 9.09 -29.58
CA ILE A 860 -4.83 9.33 -30.22
C ILE A 860 -5.20 8.20 -31.21
N HIS A 861 -4.26 7.71 -32.02
CA HIS A 861 -4.56 6.80 -33.14
C HIS A 861 -4.14 5.33 -32.93
N ARG A 862 -3.51 4.95 -31.81
CA ARG A 862 -3.10 3.55 -31.51
C ARG A 862 -4.22 2.53 -31.69
N THR A 863 -5.45 2.86 -31.31
CA THR A 863 -6.63 1.99 -31.46
C THR A 863 -7.04 1.80 -32.92
N ASN A 864 -6.73 2.76 -33.80
CA ASN A 864 -6.94 2.63 -35.24
C ASN A 864 -5.84 1.74 -35.85
N PHE A 865 -4.58 1.98 -35.51
CA PHE A 865 -3.45 1.15 -35.94
C PHE A 865 -3.64 -0.33 -35.56
N MET A 866 -4.13 -0.62 -34.35
CA MET A 866 -4.43 -2.01 -33.94
C MET A 866 -5.58 -2.65 -34.72
N ARG A 867 -6.52 -1.88 -35.28
CA ARG A 867 -7.75 -2.38 -35.94
C ARG A 867 -7.69 -2.41 -37.47
N PHE A 868 -6.90 -1.54 -38.11
CA PHE A 868 -6.84 -1.41 -39.57
C PHE A 868 -5.53 -1.99 -40.14
N PRO A 869 -5.52 -2.39 -41.44
CA PRO A 869 -4.30 -2.83 -42.13
C PRO A 869 -3.20 -1.77 -42.14
N GLU A 870 -1.96 -2.18 -42.41
CA GLU A 870 -0.78 -1.30 -42.47
C GLU A 870 -0.92 -0.21 -43.54
N ASP A 871 -1.50 -0.57 -44.70
CA ASP A 871 -1.74 0.34 -45.83
C ASP A 871 -2.84 1.38 -45.58
N ASP A 872 -3.66 1.24 -44.52
CA ASP A 872 -4.74 2.18 -44.22
C ASP A 872 -4.18 3.56 -43.81
N PRO A 873 -4.66 4.68 -44.37
CA PRO A 873 -4.19 6.02 -44.00
C PRO A 873 -4.22 6.32 -42.49
N ARG A 874 -5.14 5.69 -41.74
CA ARG A 874 -5.25 5.85 -40.27
C ARG A 874 -4.16 5.08 -39.52
N SER A 875 -3.65 3.98 -40.09
CA SER A 875 -2.48 3.27 -39.56
C SER A 875 -1.20 4.04 -39.87
N GLN A 876 -1.08 4.57 -41.09
CA GLN A 876 0.09 5.35 -41.53
C GLN A 876 0.35 6.57 -40.63
N VAL A 877 -0.68 7.20 -40.04
CA VAL A 877 -0.53 8.29 -39.05
C VAL A 877 0.35 7.88 -37.88
N VAL A 878 0.14 6.69 -37.32
CA VAL A 878 0.87 6.18 -36.15
C VAL A 878 2.29 5.77 -36.55
N THR A 879 2.45 5.06 -37.66
CA THR A 879 3.76 4.70 -38.21
C THR A 879 4.62 5.94 -38.47
N ASN A 880 4.06 6.97 -39.11
CA ASN A 880 4.77 8.23 -39.40
C ASN A 880 5.15 8.99 -38.12
N ALA A 881 4.32 8.93 -37.07
CA ALA A 881 4.66 9.51 -35.76
C ALA A 881 5.81 8.77 -35.07
N ALA A 882 5.80 7.42 -35.06
CA ALA A 882 6.87 6.61 -34.50
C ALA A 882 8.20 6.77 -35.27
N CYS A 883 8.14 6.79 -36.61
CA CYS A 883 9.30 7.07 -37.47
C CYS A 883 9.93 8.44 -37.17
N ARG A 884 9.11 9.47 -36.94
CA ARG A 884 9.60 10.80 -36.53
C ARG A 884 10.26 10.76 -35.16
N ILE A 885 9.67 10.11 -34.16
CA ILE A 885 10.27 10.01 -32.81
C ILE A 885 11.65 9.34 -32.86
N SER A 886 11.78 8.22 -33.60
CA SER A 886 13.08 7.57 -33.80
C SER A 886 14.09 8.51 -34.46
N ARG A 887 13.67 9.28 -35.48
CA ARG A 887 14.57 10.21 -36.16
C ARG A 887 15.01 11.38 -35.27
N ILE A 888 14.10 11.98 -34.52
CA ILE A 888 14.41 13.04 -33.55
C ILE A 888 15.43 12.53 -32.52
N ALA A 889 15.28 11.29 -32.06
CA ALA A 889 16.23 10.68 -31.14
C ALA A 889 17.59 10.36 -31.80
N GLU A 890 17.61 9.96 -33.08
CA GLU A 890 18.81 9.82 -33.90
C GLU A 890 19.60 11.14 -33.93
N ASP A 891 18.93 12.24 -34.29
CA ASP A 891 19.52 13.57 -34.42
C ASP A 891 19.97 14.12 -33.05
N MET A 892 19.18 13.93 -31.99
CA MET A 892 19.58 14.28 -30.62
C MET A 892 20.75 13.44 -30.09
N SER A 893 20.87 12.19 -30.52
CA SER A 893 22.01 11.32 -30.18
C SER A 893 23.27 11.77 -30.91
N ALA A 894 23.18 12.02 -32.22
CA ALA A 894 24.29 12.51 -33.03
C ALA A 894 24.82 13.89 -32.57
N GLN A 895 23.94 14.76 -32.07
CA GLN A 895 24.30 16.06 -31.50
C GLN A 895 24.75 16.00 -30.03
N GLY A 896 24.69 14.83 -29.37
CA GLY A 896 25.02 14.70 -27.95
C GLY A 896 24.09 15.49 -27.01
N THR A 897 22.89 15.85 -27.48
CA THR A 897 21.85 16.60 -26.75
C THR A 897 20.83 15.70 -26.06
N LEU A 898 20.81 14.41 -26.39
CA LEU A 898 19.90 13.39 -25.85
C LEU A 898 19.85 13.36 -24.30
N ARG A 899 21.00 13.56 -23.65
CA ARG A 899 21.17 13.68 -22.18
C ARG A 899 20.41 14.84 -21.52
N TYR A 900 20.07 15.89 -22.28
CA TYR A 900 19.28 17.01 -21.81
C TYR A 900 17.78 16.84 -22.08
N GLY A 901 17.38 15.71 -22.69
CA GLY A 901 15.99 15.38 -22.96
C GLY A 901 15.17 15.24 -21.68
N GLN A 902 13.97 15.84 -21.67
CA GLN A 902 13.03 15.73 -20.56
C GLN A 902 12.49 14.30 -20.40
N MET A 903 12.08 13.92 -19.19
CA MET A 903 11.60 12.57 -18.83
C MET A 903 10.55 11.97 -19.81
N HIS A 904 9.69 12.80 -20.42
CA HIS A 904 8.68 12.33 -21.38
C HIS A 904 9.26 11.80 -22.71
N LEU A 905 10.55 12.08 -23.00
CA LEU A 905 11.27 11.49 -24.13
C LEU A 905 11.35 9.96 -23.99
N ILE A 906 11.46 9.43 -22.77
CA ILE A 906 11.50 7.99 -22.50
C ILE A 906 10.19 7.33 -22.93
N THR A 907 9.04 7.91 -22.58
CA THR A 907 7.74 7.34 -22.99
C THR A 907 7.38 7.62 -24.44
N SER A 908 7.93 8.68 -25.04
CA SER A 908 7.87 8.90 -26.49
C SER A 908 8.65 7.80 -27.23
N LEU A 909 9.90 7.54 -26.82
CA LEU A 909 10.77 6.49 -27.36
C LEU A 909 10.19 5.08 -27.17
N PHE A 910 9.66 4.77 -25.98
CA PHE A 910 9.03 3.48 -25.71
C PHE A 910 7.78 3.28 -26.57
N ALA A 911 6.91 4.29 -26.71
CA ALA A 911 5.77 4.21 -27.62
C ALA A 911 6.20 4.00 -29.09
N ALA A 912 7.26 4.69 -29.55
CA ALA A 912 7.80 4.47 -30.88
C ALA A 912 8.37 3.04 -31.05
N LEU A 913 9.10 2.53 -30.06
CA LEU A 913 9.61 1.16 -30.02
C LEU A 913 8.48 0.12 -30.14
N CYS A 914 7.40 0.26 -29.38
CA CYS A 914 6.26 -0.65 -29.46
C CYS A 914 5.57 -0.62 -30.84
N ILE A 915 5.45 0.56 -31.47
CA ILE A 915 4.90 0.68 -32.83
C ILE A 915 5.83 0.03 -33.87
N HIS A 916 7.14 0.24 -33.78
CA HIS A 916 8.09 -0.42 -34.69
C HIS A 916 8.07 -1.94 -34.51
N ALA A 917 8.04 -2.45 -33.28
CA ALA A 917 7.94 -3.88 -33.00
C ALA A 917 6.63 -4.52 -33.51
N LEU A 918 5.52 -3.78 -33.47
CA LEU A 918 4.26 -4.18 -34.13
C LEU A 918 4.39 -4.17 -35.67
N GLY A 919 5.16 -3.24 -36.23
CA GLY A 919 5.56 -3.23 -37.65
C GLY A 919 6.33 -4.50 -38.04
N ILE A 920 7.32 -4.93 -37.25
CA ILE A 920 8.10 -6.17 -37.48
C ILE A 920 7.19 -7.42 -37.62
N ARG A 921 6.02 -7.42 -36.97
CA ARG A 921 5.01 -8.50 -37.05
C ARG A 921 4.06 -8.40 -38.24
N ARG A 922 3.94 -7.24 -38.89
CA ARG A 922 2.94 -6.95 -39.93
C ARG A 922 3.56 -6.82 -41.32
N SER A 923 4.66 -6.07 -41.40
CA SER A 923 5.38 -5.78 -42.63
C SER A 923 6.07 -7.03 -43.18
N LYS A 924 6.31 -7.05 -44.51
CA LYS A 924 7.16 -8.05 -45.17
C LYS A 924 8.32 -7.37 -45.90
N SER A 925 9.35 -8.17 -46.23
CA SER A 925 10.55 -7.77 -46.96
C SER A 925 11.27 -6.53 -46.40
N MET A 926 11.41 -5.44 -47.17
CA MET A 926 12.25 -4.29 -46.81
C MET A 926 11.72 -3.52 -45.60
N ASN A 927 10.39 -3.34 -45.52
CA ASN A 927 9.75 -2.57 -44.45
C ASN A 927 10.01 -3.20 -43.07
N GLN A 928 10.08 -4.53 -42.99
CA GLN A 928 10.41 -5.26 -41.77
C GLN A 928 11.81 -4.91 -41.26
N ARG A 929 12.83 -4.88 -42.15
CA ARG A 929 14.21 -4.49 -41.80
C ARG A 929 14.32 -3.03 -41.37
N ILE A 930 13.54 -2.14 -41.98
CA ILE A 930 13.48 -0.71 -41.60
C ILE A 930 12.87 -0.56 -40.19
N ALA A 931 11.84 -1.34 -39.86
CA ALA A 931 11.25 -1.37 -38.53
C ALA A 931 12.20 -1.99 -37.48
N GLU A 932 12.92 -3.07 -37.82
CA GLU A 932 13.96 -3.68 -36.97
C GLU A 932 15.06 -2.67 -36.61
N HIS A 933 15.61 -1.98 -37.59
CA HIS A 933 16.65 -0.96 -37.37
C HIS A 933 16.14 0.22 -36.53
N ARG A 934 14.90 0.70 -36.75
CA ARG A 934 14.31 1.78 -35.95
C ARG A 934 13.95 1.37 -34.53
N ALA A 935 13.59 0.10 -34.30
CA ALA A 935 13.41 -0.45 -32.96
C ALA A 935 14.76 -0.56 -32.21
N GLN A 936 15.82 -1.05 -32.86
CA GLN A 936 17.18 -1.07 -32.30
C GLN A 936 17.67 0.35 -31.94
N LEU A 937 17.45 1.33 -32.83
CA LEU A 937 17.76 2.74 -32.56
C LEU A 937 17.00 3.28 -31.33
N CYS A 938 15.69 2.99 -31.21
CA CYS A 938 14.93 3.36 -30.01
C CYS A 938 15.47 2.72 -28.73
N LEU A 939 15.90 1.44 -28.77
CA LEU A 939 16.53 0.77 -27.63
C LEU A 939 17.85 1.42 -27.22
N LEU A 940 18.70 1.78 -28.19
CA LEU A 940 19.96 2.49 -27.93
C LEU A 940 19.72 3.87 -27.31
N CYS A 941 18.78 4.64 -27.86
CA CYS A 941 18.42 5.95 -27.30
C CYS A 941 17.79 5.83 -25.89
N LEU A 942 16.99 4.79 -25.63
CA LEU A 942 16.47 4.52 -24.28
C LEU A 942 17.61 4.23 -23.29
N LYS A 943 18.53 3.32 -23.65
CA LYS A 943 19.69 2.95 -22.81
C LYS A 943 20.57 4.16 -22.46
N GLU A 944 20.73 5.11 -23.39
CA GLU A 944 21.45 6.35 -23.12
C GLU A 944 20.66 7.30 -22.19
N VAL A 945 19.39 7.59 -22.47
CA VAL A 945 18.57 8.49 -21.62
C VAL A 945 18.41 7.94 -20.19
N GLN A 946 18.36 6.61 -20.04
CA GLN A 946 18.26 5.95 -18.74
C GLN A 946 19.46 6.22 -17.80
N LYS A 947 20.67 6.47 -18.32
CA LYS A 947 21.85 6.82 -17.50
C LYS A 947 21.61 8.08 -16.66
N TYR A 948 20.97 9.08 -17.25
CA TYR A 948 20.74 10.38 -16.61
C TYR A 948 19.50 10.35 -15.72
N TRP A 949 18.39 9.77 -16.21
CA TRP A 949 17.11 9.82 -15.50
C TRP A 949 16.88 8.71 -14.48
N ARG A 950 17.48 7.52 -14.66
CA ARG A 950 17.15 6.23 -14.02
C ARG A 950 15.66 5.86 -14.16
N VAL A 951 15.39 4.84 -14.97
CA VAL A 951 14.08 4.19 -15.07
C VAL A 951 14.32 2.69 -14.97
N ASN A 952 13.71 2.04 -13.99
CA ASN A 952 13.81 0.58 -13.81
C ASN A 952 13.37 -0.12 -15.09
N ASN A 953 14.16 -1.10 -15.53
CA ASN A 953 13.93 -1.77 -16.80
C ASN A 953 12.66 -2.62 -16.80
N ASN A 954 12.01 -2.91 -15.66
CA ASN A 954 10.83 -3.78 -15.54
C ASN A 954 9.80 -3.68 -16.67
N VAL A 955 9.46 -2.47 -17.16
CA VAL A 955 8.49 -2.31 -18.27
C VAL A 955 9.09 -2.67 -19.63
N LEU A 956 10.38 -2.39 -19.85
CA LEU A 956 11.15 -2.78 -21.02
C LEU A 956 11.49 -4.27 -21.02
N ASP A 957 11.86 -4.83 -19.87
CA ASP A 957 12.13 -6.26 -19.68
C ASP A 957 10.86 -7.09 -19.90
N LEU A 958 9.74 -6.66 -19.30
CA LEU A 958 8.43 -7.29 -19.51
C LEU A 958 7.98 -7.17 -20.99
N PHE A 959 8.26 -6.04 -21.64
CA PHE A 959 8.05 -5.88 -23.09
C PHE A 959 8.92 -6.82 -23.93
N LEU A 960 10.19 -7.02 -23.57
CA LEU A 960 11.10 -7.97 -24.22
C LEU A 960 10.70 -9.44 -23.95
N GLN A 961 10.17 -9.75 -22.76
CA GLN A 961 9.63 -11.07 -22.40
C GLN A 961 8.32 -11.41 -23.13
N TYR A 962 7.45 -10.43 -23.38
CA TYR A 962 6.22 -10.61 -24.18
C TYR A 962 6.41 -10.41 -25.69
N LEU A 963 7.61 -10.05 -26.14
CA LEU A 963 7.96 -10.09 -27.55
C LEU A 963 8.17 -11.54 -28.02
N ASP A 964 7.79 -11.79 -29.27
CA ASP A 964 8.08 -13.03 -29.97
C ASP A 964 9.59 -13.32 -29.90
N SER A 965 9.99 -14.53 -29.50
CA SER A 965 11.40 -14.87 -29.25
C SER A 965 12.28 -14.72 -30.49
N SER A 966 11.71 -14.81 -31.70
CA SER A 966 12.42 -14.51 -32.94
C SER A 966 12.64 -13.00 -33.12
N ILE A 967 11.71 -12.16 -32.68
CA ILE A 967 11.84 -10.69 -32.70
C ILE A 967 12.83 -10.25 -31.63
N ALA A 968 12.74 -10.79 -30.41
CA ALA A 968 13.72 -10.54 -29.35
C ALA A 968 15.15 -10.88 -29.84
N LYS A 969 15.38 -12.08 -30.39
CA LYS A 969 16.68 -12.43 -30.99
C LYS A 969 17.12 -11.46 -32.11
N ARG A 970 16.22 -10.98 -32.98
CA ARG A 970 16.56 -9.97 -34.01
C ARG A 970 16.83 -8.57 -33.46
N LEU A 971 16.27 -8.20 -32.31
CA LEU A 971 16.56 -6.94 -31.63
C LEU A 971 17.86 -6.99 -30.81
N HIS A 972 18.24 -8.15 -30.27
CA HIS A 972 19.50 -8.36 -29.55
C HIS A 972 20.70 -8.61 -30.47
N GLY A 973 20.48 -9.09 -31.71
CA GLY A 973 21.53 -9.39 -32.68
C GLY A 973 21.85 -10.88 -32.78
N HIS A 974 22.59 -11.27 -33.82
CA HIS A 974 22.97 -12.67 -34.03
C HIS A 974 23.97 -13.14 -32.96
N VAL A 975 23.53 -14.11 -32.16
CA VAL A 975 24.42 -15.08 -31.49
C VAL A 975 24.38 -16.34 -32.34
N ASP A 976 25.52 -16.71 -32.93
CA ASP A 976 25.65 -17.95 -33.69
C ASP A 976 25.87 -19.13 -32.73
N GLU A 977 24.86 -19.99 -32.59
CA GLU A 977 25.05 -21.31 -31.98
C GLU A 977 25.73 -22.25 -32.99
N PRO A 978 26.88 -22.88 -32.66
CA PRO A 978 27.61 -23.72 -33.60
C PRO A 978 26.83 -25.01 -33.90
N SER A 979 26.54 -25.24 -35.18
CA SER A 979 25.72 -26.37 -35.64
C SER A 979 26.39 -27.73 -35.38
N THR A 980 25.81 -28.53 -34.47
CA THR A 980 26.32 -29.86 -34.13
C THR A 980 26.00 -30.91 -35.20
N THR A 981 26.90 -31.08 -36.18
CA THR A 981 26.91 -32.25 -37.07
C THR A 981 28.34 -32.78 -37.24
N ALA A 982 28.65 -33.90 -36.57
CA ALA A 982 29.90 -34.64 -36.75
C ALA A 982 29.62 -36.16 -36.78
N PRO A 983 30.02 -36.88 -37.85
CA PRO A 983 30.13 -38.34 -37.83
C PRO A 983 31.39 -38.78 -37.05
N PRO A 984 31.51 -40.05 -36.64
CA PRO A 984 32.33 -40.42 -35.48
C PRO A 984 33.70 -41.05 -35.78
N LEU A 985 34.52 -41.13 -34.71
CA LEU A 985 35.81 -41.82 -34.58
C LEU A 985 36.99 -41.14 -35.32
N GLU A 986 38.23 -41.18 -34.84
CA GLU A 986 38.86 -42.10 -33.86
C GLU A 986 39.78 -41.35 -32.86
N ALA A 987 40.36 -42.06 -31.87
CA ALA A 987 41.26 -41.52 -30.82
C ALA A 987 42.69 -42.13 -30.98
N PRO A 988 43.70 -41.90 -30.10
CA PRO A 988 43.79 -41.05 -28.91
C PRO A 988 45.08 -40.17 -28.84
N GLU A 989 45.25 -39.36 -27.78
CA GLU A 989 46.26 -39.58 -26.70
C GLU A 989 46.37 -38.39 -25.71
N GLU A 990 46.79 -38.71 -24.49
CA GLU A 990 46.95 -37.88 -23.28
C GLU A 990 48.48 -37.65 -23.02
N PRO A 991 48.99 -37.03 -21.93
CA PRO A 991 48.36 -36.24 -20.84
C PRO A 991 49.16 -34.95 -20.44
N SER A 992 48.86 -34.43 -19.24
CA SER A 992 49.67 -33.53 -18.38
C SER A 992 49.64 -32.02 -18.73
N ALA A 993 49.26 -31.08 -17.85
CA ALA A 993 49.66 -30.75 -16.46
C ALA A 993 50.93 -29.88 -16.39
N ALA A 994 51.03 -28.81 -15.57
CA ALA A 994 50.06 -28.14 -14.70
C ALA A 994 50.57 -26.72 -14.29
N THR A 995 49.84 -26.06 -13.38
CA THR A 995 50.26 -24.98 -12.47
C THR A 995 50.58 -23.57 -13.02
N SER A 996 49.80 -22.62 -12.50
CA SER A 996 50.01 -21.17 -12.27
C SER A 996 51.33 -20.83 -11.51
N PRO A 997 51.75 -19.55 -11.27
CA PRO A 997 50.89 -18.34 -11.20
C PRO A 997 51.48 -16.94 -11.59
N ALA A 998 50.63 -15.92 -11.42
CA ALA A 998 50.92 -14.55 -10.94
C ALA A 998 51.70 -13.50 -11.78
N ALA A 999 50.92 -12.61 -12.42
CA ALA A 999 50.85 -11.16 -12.14
C ALA A 999 51.96 -10.15 -12.59
N VAL A 1000 51.57 -8.86 -12.46
CA VAL A 1000 52.34 -7.59 -12.39
C VAL A 1000 52.39 -6.67 -13.64
N ASP A 1001 51.71 -5.53 -13.48
CA ASP A 1001 51.91 -4.15 -13.97
C ASP A 1001 52.20 -3.75 -15.45
N ALA A 1002 51.23 -2.97 -15.97
CA ALA A 1002 51.34 -1.59 -16.45
C ALA A 1002 52.36 -1.15 -17.52
N GLY A 1003 51.83 -0.51 -18.58
CA GLY A 1003 52.59 0.30 -19.54
C GLY A 1003 51.72 0.64 -20.75
N GLY A 1004 51.20 1.86 -20.84
CA GLY A 1004 50.22 2.24 -21.87
C GLY A 1004 50.82 2.86 -23.14
N SER A 1005 50.13 2.66 -24.26
CA SER A 1005 50.14 3.56 -25.42
C SER A 1005 48.78 3.52 -26.11
N PHE A 1006 48.54 4.42 -27.06
CA PHE A 1006 47.20 4.85 -27.49
C PHE A 1006 47.03 4.67 -29.00
N GLU A 1007 46.29 3.65 -29.43
CA GLU A 1007 45.61 3.56 -30.74
C GLU A 1007 44.63 2.36 -30.76
N ASP A 1008 43.80 2.25 -31.80
CA ASP A 1008 42.67 1.30 -31.98
C ASP A 1008 41.48 1.42 -31.02
N GLN A 1009 40.65 2.46 -31.25
CA GLN A 1009 39.28 2.56 -30.72
C GLN A 1009 38.27 1.89 -31.67
N TYR A 1010 37.21 1.30 -31.09
CA TYR A 1010 36.10 0.58 -31.76
C TYR A 1010 36.54 -0.73 -32.47
N PRO A 1011 36.12 -1.92 -31.97
CA PRO A 1011 34.72 -2.20 -31.67
C PRO A 1011 34.46 -3.00 -30.38
N SER A 1012 33.77 -2.39 -29.40
CA SER A 1012 33.32 -3.09 -28.16
C SER A 1012 31.96 -2.62 -27.63
N LEU A 1013 31.10 -2.03 -28.48
CA LEU A 1013 29.81 -1.43 -28.08
C LEU A 1013 28.61 -2.38 -27.99
N VAL A 1014 28.81 -3.69 -28.22
CA VAL A 1014 27.73 -4.70 -28.21
C VAL A 1014 27.71 -5.51 -26.90
N ASN A 1015 28.88 -5.84 -26.35
CA ASN A 1015 29.01 -6.78 -25.23
C ASN A 1015 29.04 -6.08 -23.87
N GLY A 1016 28.13 -5.11 -23.66
CA GLY A 1016 27.93 -4.50 -22.35
C GLY A 1016 27.01 -5.37 -21.50
N GLU A 1017 27.61 -6.18 -20.62
CA GLU A 1017 26.94 -7.11 -19.70
C GLU A 1017 25.84 -6.42 -18.86
N TRP A 1018 24.81 -7.19 -18.50
CA TRP A 1018 23.75 -6.72 -17.60
C TRP A 1018 24.16 -7.00 -16.15
N GLU A 1019 24.70 -6.01 -15.46
CA GLU A 1019 24.83 -6.06 -13.99
C GLU A 1019 23.43 -6.07 -13.34
N GLY A 1020 22.86 -7.26 -13.17
CA GLY A 1020 21.50 -7.45 -12.65
C GLY A 1020 21.06 -8.88 -12.35
N ASP A 1021 21.98 -9.85 -12.28
CA ASP A 1021 21.64 -11.28 -12.17
C ASP A 1021 21.08 -11.70 -10.79
N ASP A 1022 21.34 -10.93 -9.73
CA ASP A 1022 20.82 -11.16 -8.36
C ASP A 1022 19.31 -10.84 -8.19
N ALA A 1023 18.56 -10.68 -9.29
CA ALA A 1023 17.14 -10.32 -9.27
C ALA A 1023 16.18 -11.40 -9.84
N LEU A 1024 16.69 -12.54 -10.33
CA LEU A 1024 15.88 -13.53 -11.06
C LEU A 1024 15.37 -14.74 -10.24
N GLY A 1025 15.76 -14.87 -8.96
CA GLY A 1025 15.35 -16.00 -8.11
C GLY A 1025 13.82 -16.15 -7.92
N ASP A 1026 13.12 -15.05 -7.62
CA ASP A 1026 11.75 -15.07 -7.08
C ASP A 1026 10.60 -14.95 -8.11
N LEU A 1027 10.88 -14.73 -9.41
CA LEU A 1027 9.82 -14.68 -10.44
C LEU A 1027 9.56 -16.01 -11.17
N SER A 1028 10.41 -17.01 -10.95
CA SER A 1028 10.35 -18.31 -11.64
C SER A 1028 9.10 -19.15 -11.31
N LEU A 1029 8.42 -18.88 -10.19
CA LEU A 1029 7.32 -19.71 -9.68
C LEU A 1029 5.92 -19.40 -10.24
N PHE A 1030 5.76 -18.37 -11.09
CA PHE A 1030 4.44 -18.00 -11.66
C PHE A 1030 4.26 -18.24 -13.17
N LEU A 1031 5.29 -18.73 -13.88
CA LEU A 1031 5.25 -18.92 -15.35
C LEU A 1031 5.75 -20.30 -15.83
N CYS A 1032 5.32 -21.38 -15.19
CA CYS A 1032 5.42 -22.74 -15.74
C CYS A 1032 4.03 -23.25 -16.17
N GLY A 1033 3.68 -23.09 -17.45
CA GLY A 1033 2.29 -23.20 -17.94
C GLY A 1033 2.06 -23.87 -19.30
N GLY A 1034 3.06 -24.53 -19.89
CA GLY A 1034 2.91 -25.31 -21.13
C GLY A 1034 3.14 -24.52 -22.44
N GLU A 1035 3.78 -25.17 -23.41
CA GLU A 1035 4.05 -24.58 -24.72
C GLU A 1035 2.81 -24.52 -25.62
N GLY A 1036 2.69 -23.44 -26.40
CA GLY A 1036 1.89 -23.40 -27.62
C GLY A 1036 0.46 -22.84 -27.50
N PHE A 1037 0.32 -21.51 -27.45
CA PHE A 1037 -0.83 -20.80 -28.06
C PHE A 1037 -0.53 -19.30 -28.31
N MET A 1038 0.48 -18.99 -29.12
CA MET A 1038 0.70 -17.60 -29.58
C MET A 1038 -0.33 -17.20 -30.64
N GLY A 1039 -1.11 -16.16 -30.34
CA GLY A 1039 -2.11 -15.58 -31.23
C GLY A 1039 -2.44 -14.14 -30.82
N ASP A 1040 -3.42 -13.99 -29.92
CA ASP A 1040 -4.01 -12.69 -29.57
C ASP A 1040 -3.43 -12.00 -28.32
N GLU A 1041 -3.02 -12.74 -27.27
CA GLU A 1041 -2.75 -12.12 -25.95
C GLU A 1041 -1.62 -11.09 -25.95
N GLY A 1042 -0.56 -11.30 -26.74
CA GLY A 1042 0.52 -10.33 -26.91
C GLY A 1042 0.10 -9.02 -27.59
N LEU A 1043 -1.02 -8.99 -28.30
CA LEU A 1043 -1.60 -7.74 -28.83
C LEU A 1043 -2.42 -7.00 -27.76
N ASP A 1044 -2.99 -7.68 -26.78
CA ASP A 1044 -3.70 -7.08 -25.65
C ASP A 1044 -2.72 -6.48 -24.63
N PHE A 1045 -1.58 -7.12 -24.34
CA PHE A 1045 -0.51 -6.51 -23.55
C PHE A 1045 0.03 -5.23 -24.21
N LEU A 1046 0.36 -5.28 -25.50
CA LEU A 1046 0.85 -4.11 -26.24
C LEU A 1046 -0.22 -3.01 -26.36
N GLY A 1047 -1.50 -3.38 -26.56
CA GLY A 1047 -2.64 -2.45 -26.60
C GLY A 1047 -3.03 -1.83 -25.26
N ARG A 1048 -2.41 -2.27 -24.16
CA ARG A 1048 -2.52 -1.67 -22.80
C ARG A 1048 -1.25 -0.92 -22.37
N SER A 1049 -0.14 -1.11 -23.09
CA SER A 1049 1.19 -0.54 -22.78
C SER A 1049 1.55 0.65 -23.68
N LEU A 1050 1.04 0.64 -24.93
CA LEU A 1050 0.76 1.83 -25.73
C LEU A 1050 -0.54 2.48 -25.27
#